data_AF-A0A7L9FK67-F1
#
_entry.id   AF-A0A7L9FK67-F1
#
_cell.length_a   1.000
_cell.length_b   1.000
_cell.length_c   1.000
_cell.angle_alpha   90.00
_cell.angle_beta   90.00
_cell.angle_gamma   90.00
#
_symmetry.space_group_name_H-M   'P 1'
#
loop_
_entity.id
_entity.type
_entity.pdbx_description
1 polymer ?
#
loop_
_entity_poly.entity_id
_entity_poly.type
_entity_poly.pdbx_seq_one_letter_code
_entity_poly.pdbx_strand_id
1 'polypeptide(L)'
;MRVEESYIKGIFRREALPEQPPVSDHPSLAVLAALRGYPDLGADNLLNPLTSGLYSSLVGQLNRRVHLLMLDAFTAGDPLKALRLYALLSEVALNTVGLESHWARIPDSERERAFGFTLAELQSLEEEEAARHGVPVHSRAVVEYYLRDMKKVMSSNPRAKSLLAWMSEEASKRLDERHPLSSFLLAMRKLIESNAYYRMTVQGLCRFGNDYALGLRWLRRLGFVQVSTNPVLAAEAYKDDPELWDRFREYVKSHRELLEDIESKGDELAMVATLLALLPNMEVFRPVAFLLDFKDGMVSYQLNPNVADSVEGSVRDALKIYMLAEDYFRKYDAYLLWGWPSYMERGRPNIVFKVAGSSEASLEITRILESMGIGTNNTVTFSVSQEVSLILAKIEGRASAVKRGVKLTKVYETNMGGRLEAHLREVKASELIRTALKFYENPERALSELARRLGVPEATPGGVWRGPTGWGYELEAKTLDEKVELVSSQAYMKSLVNDALIDFLLNAGVCGATREEVRSCLEAWEKAISLSGTFVAQRVWKIFFSERNRRLWISYIIRKYGLTPEQAEEVLDGIDVLPASKRKPADTYYTLAGRNMTNTEFPNHQLNVHLEYLARGARLEDYREAVSVNWGPQELDLLLKWGEFRKAYDLTPELKKLMLEASLAVDGYGESGLRVEEWATFGPRVKTMRGFTEAYNKFRDRCLKAAKSLVNHVDS
;
A
#
# COMPACT_ATOMS: atom_id res chain seq x y z
N MET A 1 -33.49 -1.24 23.28
CA MET A 1 -32.42 -2.11 23.81
C MET A 1 -31.16 -1.83 23.00
N ARG A 2 -29.99 -1.64 23.62
CA ARG A 2 -28.70 -1.46 22.92
C ARG A 2 -27.77 -2.59 23.35
N VAL A 3 -27.07 -3.19 22.39
CA VAL A 3 -26.00 -4.16 22.67
C VAL A 3 -24.84 -3.41 23.35
N GLU A 4 -24.27 -3.99 24.39
CA GLU A 4 -23.12 -3.37 25.06
C GLU A 4 -21.90 -3.29 24.13
N GLU A 5 -21.17 -2.19 24.18
CA GLU A 5 -19.98 -1.95 23.35
C GLU A 5 -18.90 -3.05 23.55
N SER A 6 -18.83 -3.64 24.76
CA SER A 6 -17.95 -4.77 25.08
C SER A 6 -18.18 -5.96 24.16
N TYR A 7 -19.44 -6.31 23.86
CA TYR A 7 -19.79 -7.40 22.96
C TYR A 7 -19.49 -7.06 21.49
N ILE A 8 -19.74 -5.81 21.09
CA ILE A 8 -19.45 -5.33 19.73
C ILE A 8 -17.93 -5.40 19.45
N LYS A 9 -17.09 -5.03 20.42
CA LYS A 9 -15.64 -5.23 20.32
C LYS A 9 -15.24 -6.71 20.32
N GLY A 10 -16.06 -7.57 20.93
CA GLY A 10 -15.86 -9.01 20.99
C GLY A 10 -16.01 -9.76 19.66
N ILE A 11 -16.64 -9.16 18.64
CA ILE A 11 -16.93 -9.82 17.34
C ILE A 11 -15.66 -10.40 16.72
N PHE A 12 -14.61 -9.58 16.63
CA PHE A 12 -13.30 -9.94 16.06
C PHE A 12 -12.21 -10.07 17.14
N ARG A 13 -12.61 -10.17 18.42
CA ARG A 13 -11.67 -10.50 19.49
C ARG A 13 -11.34 -11.98 19.40
N ARG A 14 -10.17 -12.25 18.83
CA ARG A 14 -9.66 -13.58 18.52
C ARG A 14 -9.27 -14.36 19.77
N GLU A 15 -9.75 -15.58 19.85
CA GLU A 15 -9.38 -16.57 20.87
C GLU A 15 -8.34 -17.55 20.30
N ALA A 16 -7.63 -18.26 21.17
CA ALA A 16 -6.71 -19.30 20.69
C ALA A 16 -7.49 -20.39 19.93
N LEU A 17 -7.02 -20.70 18.72
CA LEU A 17 -7.49 -21.85 17.97
C LEU A 17 -6.73 -23.12 18.41
N PRO A 18 -7.37 -24.29 18.45
CA PRO A 18 -6.67 -25.57 18.58
C PRO A 18 -5.56 -25.76 17.54
N GLU A 19 -4.67 -26.72 17.75
CA GLU A 19 -3.58 -26.98 16.78
C GLU A 19 -4.12 -27.50 15.44
N GLN A 20 -5.19 -28.29 15.49
CA GLN A 20 -5.89 -28.79 14.30
C GLN A 20 -7.39 -28.54 14.41
N PRO A 21 -8.09 -28.28 13.28
CA PRO A 21 -9.53 -28.16 13.27
C PRO A 21 -10.25 -29.44 13.78
N PRO A 22 -11.02 -29.37 14.89
CA PRO A 22 -11.73 -30.51 15.46
C PRO A 22 -13.09 -30.74 14.78
N VAL A 23 -13.13 -30.64 13.45
CA VAL A 23 -14.38 -30.68 12.65
C VAL A 23 -14.19 -31.50 11.37
N SER A 24 -15.30 -31.94 10.79
CA SER A 24 -15.32 -32.84 9.64
C SER A 24 -15.84 -32.21 8.34
N ASP A 25 -16.34 -30.97 8.37
CA ASP A 25 -16.83 -30.26 7.18
C ASP A 25 -16.56 -28.75 7.22
N HIS A 26 -16.61 -28.12 6.04
CA HIS A 26 -16.33 -26.70 5.87
C HIS A 26 -17.33 -25.77 6.62
N PRO A 27 -18.66 -25.99 6.56
CA PRO A 27 -19.61 -25.20 7.36
C PRO A 27 -19.35 -25.26 8.87
N SER A 28 -18.99 -26.44 9.40
CA SER A 28 -18.60 -26.63 10.80
C SER A 28 -17.37 -25.80 11.15
N LEU A 29 -16.37 -25.81 10.27
CA LEU A 29 -15.14 -25.04 10.45
C LEU A 29 -15.41 -23.54 10.45
N ALA A 30 -16.21 -23.06 9.51
CA ALA A 30 -16.57 -21.66 9.39
C ALA A 30 -17.27 -21.16 10.66
N VAL A 31 -18.24 -21.92 11.17
CA VAL A 31 -18.93 -21.64 12.44
C VAL A 31 -17.96 -21.69 13.62
N LEU A 32 -17.11 -22.71 13.73
CA LEU A 32 -16.14 -22.82 14.81
C LEU A 32 -15.20 -21.61 14.85
N ALA A 33 -14.63 -21.24 13.68
CA ALA A 33 -13.74 -20.10 13.55
C ALA A 33 -14.45 -18.80 13.95
N ALA A 34 -15.68 -18.58 13.46
CA ALA A 34 -16.48 -17.40 13.81
C ALA A 34 -16.77 -17.32 15.30
N LEU A 35 -17.16 -18.43 15.94
CA LEU A 35 -17.42 -18.50 17.37
C LEU A 35 -16.16 -18.30 18.22
N ARG A 36 -14.96 -18.34 17.63
CA ARG A 36 -13.66 -18.01 18.25
C ARG A 36 -13.16 -16.60 17.88
N GLY A 37 -13.99 -15.78 17.26
CA GLY A 37 -13.65 -14.41 16.87
C GLY A 37 -12.93 -14.30 15.51
N TYR A 38 -13.05 -15.32 14.65
CA TYR A 38 -12.53 -15.32 13.28
C TYR A 38 -13.63 -15.53 12.22
N PRO A 39 -14.67 -14.68 12.17
CA PRO A 39 -15.71 -14.82 11.13
C PRO A 39 -15.14 -14.61 9.72
N ASP A 40 -14.08 -13.78 9.59
CA ASP A 40 -13.31 -13.55 8.38
C ASP A 40 -12.57 -14.80 7.87
N LEU A 41 -11.84 -15.50 8.76
CA LEU A 41 -11.17 -16.77 8.43
C LEU A 41 -12.19 -17.85 8.05
N GLY A 42 -13.30 -17.93 8.79
CA GLY A 42 -14.37 -18.88 8.51
C GLY A 42 -14.96 -18.67 7.12
N ALA A 43 -15.22 -17.42 6.74
CA ALA A 43 -15.68 -17.08 5.39
C ALA A 43 -14.62 -17.30 4.31
N ASP A 44 -13.35 -17.00 4.60
CA ASP A 44 -12.25 -17.16 3.64
C ASP A 44 -11.94 -18.64 3.34
N ASN A 45 -12.12 -19.55 4.31
CA ASN A 45 -11.95 -21.00 4.07
C ASN A 45 -12.92 -21.54 3.00
N LEU A 46 -14.11 -20.95 2.86
CA LEU A 46 -15.11 -21.36 1.87
C LEU A 46 -14.74 -20.99 0.43
N LEU A 47 -13.70 -20.19 0.23
CA LEU A 47 -13.12 -19.88 -1.09
C LEU A 47 -12.28 -21.04 -1.66
N ASN A 48 -12.41 -22.26 -1.11
CA ASN A 48 -11.71 -23.45 -1.56
C ASN A 48 -11.94 -23.71 -3.06
N PRO A 49 -10.88 -23.68 -3.90
CA PRO A 49 -11.01 -23.92 -5.35
C PRO A 49 -11.61 -25.29 -5.70
N LEU A 50 -11.46 -26.30 -4.85
CA LEU A 50 -12.00 -27.65 -5.10
C LEU A 50 -13.53 -27.71 -4.98
N THR A 51 -14.14 -26.76 -4.27
CA THR A 51 -15.58 -26.74 -4.02
C THR A 51 -16.28 -25.59 -4.73
N SER A 52 -15.61 -24.89 -5.66
CA SER A 52 -16.14 -23.68 -6.29
C SER A 52 -17.45 -23.92 -7.04
N GLY A 53 -17.61 -25.10 -7.68
CA GLY A 53 -18.84 -25.52 -8.36
C GLY A 53 -19.98 -26.00 -7.45
N LEU A 54 -19.74 -26.10 -6.14
CA LEU A 54 -20.71 -26.50 -5.12
C LEU A 54 -20.90 -25.41 -4.05
N TYR A 55 -20.41 -24.20 -4.33
CA TYR A 55 -20.31 -23.12 -3.36
C TYR A 55 -21.66 -22.74 -2.75
N SER A 56 -22.73 -22.64 -3.56
CA SER A 56 -24.08 -22.34 -3.06
C SER A 56 -24.64 -23.43 -2.15
N SER A 57 -24.28 -24.70 -2.37
CA SER A 57 -24.67 -25.79 -1.48
C SER A 57 -23.95 -25.72 -0.13
N LEU A 58 -22.65 -25.38 -0.13
CA LEU A 58 -21.91 -25.17 1.12
C LEU A 58 -22.49 -24.00 1.92
N VAL A 59 -22.81 -22.89 1.25
CA VAL A 59 -23.46 -21.73 1.87
C VAL A 59 -24.84 -22.09 2.42
N GLY A 60 -25.64 -22.89 1.70
CA GLY A 60 -26.92 -23.37 2.22
C GLY A 60 -26.79 -24.23 3.49
N GLN A 61 -25.79 -25.11 3.55
CA GLN A 61 -25.49 -25.90 4.75
C GLN A 61 -25.03 -25.02 5.92
N LEU A 62 -24.22 -24.00 5.63
CA LEU A 62 -23.82 -22.99 6.61
C LEU A 62 -25.02 -22.24 7.17
N ASN A 63 -25.89 -21.72 6.30
CA ASN A 63 -27.09 -20.97 6.69
C ASN A 63 -27.96 -21.79 7.65
N ARG A 64 -28.26 -23.06 7.32
CA ARG A 64 -29.00 -23.95 8.22
C ARG A 64 -28.34 -24.09 9.59
N ARG A 65 -27.01 -24.23 9.65
CA ARG A 65 -26.30 -24.40 10.92
C ARG A 65 -26.27 -23.10 11.73
N VAL A 66 -26.04 -21.97 11.07
CA VAL A 66 -26.09 -20.64 11.69
C VAL A 66 -27.50 -20.40 12.24
N HIS A 67 -28.55 -20.72 11.48
CA HIS A 67 -29.95 -20.57 11.91
C HIS A 67 -30.21 -21.22 13.26
N LEU A 68 -29.87 -22.51 13.39
CA LEU A 68 -30.09 -23.26 14.63
C LEU A 68 -29.30 -22.68 15.80
N LEU A 69 -28.06 -22.23 15.57
CA LEU A 69 -27.21 -21.63 16.59
C LEU A 69 -27.65 -20.22 16.98
N MET A 70 -28.28 -19.48 16.05
CA MET A 70 -28.87 -18.17 16.31
C MET A 70 -30.12 -18.30 17.19
N LEU A 71 -31.00 -19.26 16.89
CA LEU A 71 -32.17 -19.54 17.74
C LEU A 71 -31.77 -19.91 19.17
N ASP A 72 -30.71 -20.72 19.30
CA ASP A 72 -30.11 -21.05 20.59
C ASP A 72 -29.54 -19.81 21.29
N ALA A 73 -28.77 -18.98 20.57
CA ALA A 73 -28.19 -17.74 21.11
C ALA A 73 -29.29 -16.78 21.62
N PHE A 74 -30.37 -16.60 20.86
CA PHE A 74 -31.50 -15.77 21.27
C PHE A 74 -32.23 -16.34 22.48
N THR A 75 -32.33 -17.66 22.59
CA THR A 75 -33.00 -18.33 23.72
C THR A 75 -32.15 -18.26 24.99
N ALA A 76 -30.82 -18.42 24.85
CA ALA A 76 -29.87 -18.34 25.95
C ALA A 76 -29.53 -16.89 26.37
N GLY A 77 -29.86 -15.90 25.53
CA GLY A 77 -29.45 -14.51 25.74
C GLY A 77 -27.93 -14.32 25.58
N ASP A 78 -27.33 -14.96 24.57
CA ASP A 78 -25.90 -14.87 24.25
C ASP A 78 -25.66 -13.88 23.08
N PRO A 79 -25.47 -12.58 23.36
CA PRO A 79 -25.30 -11.56 22.33
C PRO A 79 -24.00 -11.77 21.54
N LEU A 80 -22.92 -12.25 22.17
CA LEU A 80 -21.64 -12.41 21.50
C LEU A 80 -21.71 -13.50 20.42
N LYS A 81 -22.35 -14.61 20.74
CA LYS A 81 -22.61 -15.69 19.77
C LYS A 81 -23.45 -15.18 18.61
N ALA A 82 -24.52 -14.43 18.87
CA ALA A 82 -25.37 -13.86 17.83
C ALA A 82 -24.60 -12.91 16.90
N LEU A 83 -23.81 -11.99 17.46
CA LEU A 83 -23.01 -11.04 16.67
C LEU A 83 -21.96 -11.74 15.80
N ARG A 84 -21.25 -12.75 16.35
CA ARG A 84 -20.22 -13.51 15.60
C ARG A 84 -20.82 -14.30 14.44
N LEU A 85 -22.02 -14.86 14.62
CA LEU A 85 -22.74 -15.58 13.57
C LEU A 85 -23.28 -14.66 12.47
N TYR A 86 -23.85 -13.50 12.83
CA TYR A 86 -24.21 -12.47 11.84
C TYR A 86 -22.98 -11.96 11.06
N ALA A 87 -21.85 -11.73 11.74
CA ALA A 87 -20.62 -11.32 11.09
C ALA A 87 -20.11 -12.40 10.11
N LEU A 88 -20.21 -13.69 10.45
CA LEU A 88 -19.85 -14.78 9.54
C LEU A 88 -20.67 -14.75 8.25
N LEU A 89 -22.00 -14.70 8.35
CA LEU A 89 -22.87 -14.63 7.16
C LEU A 89 -22.59 -13.37 6.33
N SER A 90 -22.28 -12.25 6.99
CA SER A 90 -21.90 -11.01 6.32
C SER A 90 -20.60 -11.14 5.53
N GLU A 91 -19.56 -11.72 6.14
CA GLU A 91 -18.28 -11.94 5.47
C GLU A 91 -18.41 -12.91 4.29
N VAL A 92 -19.25 -13.95 4.41
CA VAL A 92 -19.57 -14.86 3.30
C VAL A 92 -20.27 -14.12 2.16
N ALA A 93 -21.28 -13.30 2.46
CA ALA A 93 -21.97 -12.50 1.44
C ALA A 93 -21.02 -11.51 0.76
N LEU A 94 -20.16 -10.84 1.52
CA LEU A 94 -19.21 -9.85 0.99
C LEU A 94 -18.10 -10.52 0.14
N ASN A 95 -17.58 -11.68 0.56
CA ASN A 95 -16.65 -12.48 -0.26
C ASN A 95 -17.30 -12.98 -1.55
N THR A 96 -18.59 -13.32 -1.51
CA THR A 96 -19.37 -13.77 -2.68
C THR A 96 -19.51 -12.66 -3.72
N VAL A 97 -19.66 -11.40 -3.27
CA VAL A 97 -19.79 -10.22 -4.14
C VAL A 97 -18.43 -9.70 -4.61
N GLY A 98 -17.42 -9.73 -3.75
CA GLY A 98 -16.10 -9.17 -4.02
C GLY A 98 -15.28 -9.98 -5.03
N LEU A 99 -14.11 -9.45 -5.38
CA LEU A 99 -13.15 -10.09 -6.28
C LEU A 99 -12.65 -11.46 -5.78
N GLU A 100 -12.77 -11.73 -4.49
CA GLU A 100 -12.37 -12.99 -3.87
C GLU A 100 -13.03 -14.20 -4.54
N SER A 101 -14.33 -14.09 -4.87
CA SER A 101 -15.07 -15.14 -5.55
C SER A 101 -14.57 -15.40 -6.98
N HIS A 102 -14.09 -14.35 -7.67
CA HIS A 102 -13.50 -14.46 -9.00
C HIS A 102 -12.14 -15.16 -8.94
N TRP A 103 -11.30 -14.81 -7.97
CA TRP A 103 -10.02 -15.49 -7.76
C TRP A 103 -10.21 -16.96 -7.36
N ALA A 104 -11.24 -17.27 -6.57
CA ALA A 104 -11.64 -18.63 -6.22
C ALA A 104 -12.30 -19.40 -7.38
N ARG A 105 -12.51 -18.75 -8.53
CA ARG A 105 -13.16 -19.33 -9.73
C ARG A 105 -14.55 -19.89 -9.43
N ILE A 106 -15.31 -19.22 -8.56
CA ILE A 106 -16.69 -19.57 -8.27
C ILE A 106 -17.56 -19.10 -9.45
N PRO A 107 -18.34 -20.00 -10.09
CA PRO A 107 -19.20 -19.63 -11.21
C PRO A 107 -20.24 -18.57 -10.83
N ASP A 108 -20.56 -17.65 -11.74
CA ASP A 108 -21.55 -16.59 -11.52
C ASP A 108 -22.89 -17.14 -11.01
N SER A 109 -23.35 -18.27 -11.54
CA SER A 109 -24.57 -18.96 -11.10
C SER A 109 -24.51 -19.49 -9.67
N GLU A 110 -23.34 -19.93 -9.20
CA GLU A 110 -23.13 -20.30 -7.80
C GLU A 110 -23.14 -19.06 -6.90
N ARG A 111 -22.50 -17.97 -7.34
CA ARG A 111 -22.43 -16.72 -6.57
C ARG A 111 -23.80 -16.09 -6.36
N GLU A 112 -24.60 -15.96 -7.43
CA GLU A 112 -25.94 -15.38 -7.33
C GLU A 112 -26.84 -16.21 -6.40
N ARG A 113 -26.78 -17.55 -6.50
CA ARG A 113 -27.52 -18.44 -5.60
C ARG A 113 -27.06 -18.30 -4.16
N ALA A 114 -25.75 -18.36 -3.91
CA ALA A 114 -25.17 -18.22 -2.58
C ALA A 114 -25.52 -16.89 -1.91
N PHE A 115 -25.42 -15.78 -2.66
CA PHE A 115 -25.80 -14.45 -2.18
C PHE A 115 -27.30 -14.39 -1.87
N GLY A 116 -28.15 -14.91 -2.77
CA GLY A 116 -29.60 -14.99 -2.54
C GLY A 116 -29.99 -15.82 -1.31
N PHE A 117 -29.37 -16.99 -1.12
CA PHE A 117 -29.59 -17.83 0.06
C PHE A 117 -29.17 -17.13 1.35
N THR A 118 -28.02 -16.47 1.35
CA THR A 118 -27.51 -15.73 2.52
C THR A 118 -28.40 -14.54 2.86
N LEU A 119 -28.89 -13.82 1.86
CA LEU A 119 -29.79 -12.68 2.05
C LEU A 119 -31.14 -13.12 2.65
N ALA A 120 -31.73 -14.19 2.12
CA ALA A 120 -32.98 -14.74 2.65
C ALA A 120 -32.83 -15.24 4.09
N GLU A 121 -31.72 -15.91 4.41
CA GLU A 121 -31.41 -16.36 5.77
C GLU A 121 -31.28 -15.18 6.73
N LEU A 122 -30.52 -14.14 6.35
CA LEU A 122 -30.37 -12.94 7.16
C LEU A 122 -31.70 -12.25 7.43
N GLN A 123 -32.57 -12.12 6.42
CA GLN A 123 -33.91 -11.55 6.61
C GLN A 123 -34.74 -12.37 7.59
N SER A 124 -34.73 -13.71 7.47
CA SER A 124 -35.43 -14.59 8.40
C SER A 124 -34.92 -14.44 9.84
N LEU A 125 -33.60 -14.33 10.04
CA LEU A 125 -33.01 -14.13 11.36
C LEU A 125 -33.33 -12.75 11.95
N GLU A 126 -33.31 -11.71 11.13
CA GLU A 126 -33.67 -10.34 11.54
C GLU A 126 -35.15 -10.26 11.97
N GLU A 127 -36.04 -10.96 11.26
CA GLU A 127 -37.46 -11.08 11.63
C GLU A 127 -37.67 -11.83 12.93
N GLU A 128 -36.99 -12.97 13.12
CA GLU A 128 -37.03 -13.76 14.35
C GLU A 128 -36.50 -12.96 15.55
N GLU A 129 -35.41 -12.22 15.34
CA GLU A 129 -34.84 -11.34 16.36
C GLU A 129 -35.80 -10.20 16.72
N ALA A 130 -36.40 -9.56 15.71
CA ALA A 130 -37.38 -8.50 15.91
C ALA A 130 -38.65 -9.02 16.61
N ALA A 131 -39.10 -10.23 16.31
CA ALA A 131 -40.23 -10.86 16.99
C ALA A 131 -39.96 -11.05 18.50
N ARG A 132 -38.72 -11.32 18.88
CA ARG A 132 -38.30 -11.53 20.29
C ARG A 132 -37.99 -10.23 21.03
N HIS A 133 -37.40 -9.25 20.35
CA HIS A 133 -36.82 -8.05 20.98
C HIS A 133 -37.47 -6.73 20.53
N GLY A 134 -38.48 -6.80 19.66
CA GLY A 134 -39.16 -5.66 19.03
C GLY A 134 -38.38 -5.03 17.87
N VAL A 135 -37.06 -5.20 17.82
CA VAL A 135 -36.15 -4.70 16.79
C VAL A 135 -34.92 -5.61 16.66
N PRO A 136 -34.28 -5.68 15.48
CA PRO A 136 -33.09 -6.52 15.26
C PRO A 136 -31.82 -5.80 15.75
N VAL A 137 -31.51 -5.92 17.05
CA VAL A 137 -30.44 -5.16 17.72
C VAL A 137 -29.04 -5.66 17.40
N HIS A 138 -28.86 -6.98 17.26
CA HIS A 138 -27.57 -7.61 17.01
C HIS A 138 -27.13 -7.41 15.57
N SER A 139 -28.03 -7.60 14.58
CA SER A 139 -27.69 -7.33 13.18
C SER A 139 -27.38 -5.85 12.95
N ARG A 140 -28.13 -4.94 13.59
CA ARG A 140 -27.82 -3.49 13.60
C ARG A 140 -26.45 -3.19 14.18
N ALA A 141 -26.09 -3.83 15.30
CA ALA A 141 -24.78 -3.65 15.93
C ALA A 141 -23.62 -4.12 15.03
N VAL A 142 -23.81 -5.20 14.25
CA VAL A 142 -22.82 -5.65 13.25
C VAL A 142 -22.67 -4.62 12.12
N VAL A 143 -23.77 -4.05 11.63
CA VAL A 143 -23.72 -2.96 10.63
C VAL A 143 -22.99 -1.73 11.17
N GLU A 144 -23.32 -1.31 12.40
CA GLU A 144 -22.66 -0.18 13.07
C GLU A 144 -21.15 -0.44 13.23
N TYR A 145 -20.75 -1.66 13.58
CA TYR A 145 -19.34 -2.05 13.62
C TYR A 145 -18.66 -1.86 12.27
N TYR A 146 -19.22 -2.39 11.18
CA TYR A 146 -18.64 -2.28 9.85
C TYR A 146 -18.57 -0.84 9.35
N LEU A 147 -19.63 -0.06 9.54
CA LEU A 147 -19.63 1.36 9.15
C LEU A 147 -18.59 2.15 9.94
N ARG A 148 -18.43 1.87 11.24
CA ARG A 148 -17.41 2.49 12.08
C ARG A 148 -16.01 2.10 11.61
N ASP A 149 -15.77 0.82 11.33
CA ASP A 149 -14.50 0.32 10.82
C ASP A 149 -14.07 1.03 9.53
N MET A 150 -14.97 1.16 8.56
CA MET A 150 -14.72 1.89 7.31
C MET A 150 -14.40 3.38 7.55
N LYS A 151 -15.07 4.03 8.51
CA LYS A 151 -14.88 5.46 8.84
C LYS A 151 -13.57 5.75 9.56
N LYS A 152 -12.96 4.77 10.23
CA LYS A 152 -11.65 4.94 10.91
C LYS A 152 -10.52 5.22 9.93
N VAL A 153 -10.63 4.76 8.69
CA VAL A 153 -9.55 4.87 7.70
C VAL A 153 -9.26 6.33 7.41
N MET A 154 -8.09 6.80 7.85
CA MET A 154 -7.61 8.18 7.75
C MET A 154 -8.42 9.19 8.59
N SER A 155 -9.13 8.74 9.64
CA SER A 155 -9.97 9.63 10.47
C SER A 155 -9.18 10.66 11.28
N SER A 156 -7.89 10.44 11.50
CA SER A 156 -6.99 11.37 12.19
C SER A 156 -6.64 12.62 11.36
N ASN A 157 -6.95 12.62 10.05
CA ASN A 157 -6.72 13.77 9.18
C ASN A 157 -8.05 14.48 8.80
N PRO A 158 -8.42 15.58 9.46
CA PRO A 158 -9.70 16.27 9.22
C PRO A 158 -9.79 16.95 7.84
N ARG A 159 -8.67 17.06 7.11
CA ARG A 159 -8.62 17.71 5.79
C ARG A 159 -8.80 16.73 4.62
N ALA A 160 -8.92 15.44 4.89
CA ALA A 160 -9.01 14.42 3.85
C ALA A 160 -10.10 13.40 4.19
N LYS A 161 -10.75 12.87 3.16
CA LYS A 161 -11.76 11.81 3.28
C LYS A 161 -11.33 10.60 2.48
N SER A 162 -11.43 9.41 3.07
CA SER A 162 -11.07 8.15 2.41
C SER A 162 -12.21 7.63 1.53
N LEU A 163 -11.88 6.80 0.53
CA LEU A 163 -12.87 6.09 -0.28
C LEU A 163 -13.83 5.27 0.61
N LEU A 164 -13.29 4.60 1.62
CA LEU A 164 -14.09 3.76 2.53
C LEU A 164 -15.00 4.59 3.43
N ALA A 165 -14.55 5.73 3.96
CA ALA A 165 -15.44 6.64 4.69
C ALA A 165 -16.58 7.15 3.80
N TRP A 166 -16.31 7.47 2.54
CA TRP A 166 -17.34 7.83 1.57
C TRP A 166 -18.32 6.67 1.30
N MET A 167 -17.82 5.45 1.05
CA MET A 167 -18.68 4.27 0.85
C MET A 167 -19.55 3.99 2.08
N SER A 168 -19.02 4.17 3.29
CA SER A 168 -19.76 4.03 4.54
C SER A 168 -20.95 5.00 4.61
N GLU A 169 -20.74 6.28 4.26
CA GLU A 169 -21.82 7.26 4.22
C GLU A 169 -22.86 6.93 3.15
N GLU A 170 -22.45 6.46 1.97
CA GLU A 170 -23.38 6.05 0.91
C GLU A 170 -24.18 4.80 1.27
N ALA A 171 -23.56 3.83 1.95
CA ALA A 171 -24.26 2.65 2.45
C ALA A 171 -25.27 3.02 3.54
N SER A 172 -24.90 3.92 4.45
CA SER A 172 -25.75 4.38 5.56
C SER A 172 -27.08 4.98 5.07
N LYS A 173 -27.10 5.62 3.90
CA LYS A 173 -28.30 6.23 3.29
C LYS A 173 -29.33 5.21 2.80
N ARG A 174 -28.98 3.92 2.74
CA ARG A 174 -29.80 2.85 2.14
C ARG A 174 -30.20 1.77 3.15
N LEU A 175 -29.99 2.01 4.44
CA LEU A 175 -30.33 1.06 5.49
C LEU A 175 -31.84 1.02 5.74
N ASP A 176 -32.37 -0.18 5.90
CA ASP A 176 -33.71 -0.44 6.41
C ASP A 176 -33.62 -0.79 7.90
N GLU A 177 -34.37 -0.09 8.75
CA GLU A 177 -34.37 -0.34 10.19
C GLU A 177 -34.88 -1.73 10.59
N ARG A 178 -35.74 -2.33 9.76
CA ARG A 178 -36.31 -3.68 9.97
C ARG A 178 -35.36 -4.79 9.53
N HIS A 179 -34.49 -4.48 8.58
CA HIS A 179 -33.60 -5.44 7.93
C HIS A 179 -32.20 -4.83 7.76
N PRO A 180 -31.55 -4.38 8.85
CA PRO A 180 -30.38 -3.51 8.76
C PRO A 180 -29.19 -4.17 8.06
N LEU A 181 -28.92 -5.44 8.33
CA LEU A 181 -27.76 -6.14 7.78
C LEU A 181 -27.99 -6.60 6.34
N SER A 182 -29.16 -7.15 6.04
CA SER A 182 -29.50 -7.55 4.66
C SER A 182 -29.59 -6.33 3.72
N SER A 183 -30.18 -5.21 4.15
CA SER A 183 -30.17 -3.95 3.39
C SER A 183 -28.77 -3.34 3.24
N PHE A 184 -27.93 -3.41 4.28
CA PHE A 184 -26.52 -3.03 4.20
C PHE A 184 -25.77 -3.83 3.12
N LEU A 185 -25.93 -5.15 3.09
CA LEU A 185 -25.25 -6.01 2.11
C LEU A 185 -25.70 -5.72 0.67
N LEU A 186 -26.98 -5.42 0.45
CA LEU A 186 -27.49 -4.96 -0.86
C LEU A 186 -26.87 -3.61 -1.25
N ALA A 187 -26.77 -2.67 -0.31
CA ALA A 187 -26.14 -1.38 -0.54
C ALA A 187 -24.66 -1.53 -0.90
N MET A 188 -23.94 -2.37 -0.14
CA MET A 188 -22.52 -2.67 -0.37
C MET A 188 -22.28 -3.38 -1.69
N ARG A 189 -23.14 -4.33 -2.08
CA ARG A 189 -23.05 -4.98 -3.39
C ARG A 189 -23.04 -3.96 -4.53
N LYS A 190 -24.00 -3.04 -4.52
CA LYS A 190 -24.06 -1.96 -5.50
C LYS A 190 -22.81 -1.08 -5.47
N LEU A 191 -22.34 -0.69 -4.28
CA LEU A 191 -21.16 0.18 -4.15
C LEU A 191 -19.87 -0.49 -4.62
N ILE A 192 -19.69 -1.78 -4.33
CA ILE A 192 -18.53 -2.57 -4.78
C ILE A 192 -18.56 -2.71 -6.30
N GLU A 193 -19.65 -3.22 -6.87
CA GLU A 193 -19.75 -3.52 -8.30
C GLU A 193 -19.67 -2.25 -9.18
N SER A 194 -20.11 -1.10 -8.67
CA SER A 194 -20.01 0.20 -9.37
C SER A 194 -18.68 0.93 -9.15
N ASN A 195 -17.79 0.43 -8.29
CA ASN A 195 -16.57 1.11 -7.93
C ASN A 195 -15.54 1.10 -9.08
N ALA A 196 -14.81 2.20 -9.27
CA ALA A 196 -13.81 2.33 -10.33
C ALA A 196 -12.74 1.21 -10.25
N TYR A 197 -12.25 0.88 -9.05
CA TYR A 197 -11.23 -0.15 -8.86
C TYR A 197 -11.75 -1.56 -9.16
N TYR A 198 -12.97 -1.87 -8.72
CA TYR A 198 -13.62 -3.12 -9.04
C TYR A 198 -13.76 -3.28 -10.56
N ARG A 199 -14.25 -2.24 -11.25
CA ARG A 199 -14.39 -2.23 -12.71
C ARG A 199 -13.04 -2.37 -13.43
N MET A 200 -12.02 -1.61 -13.03
CA MET A 200 -10.68 -1.70 -13.62
C MET A 200 -10.06 -3.10 -13.42
N THR A 201 -10.25 -3.70 -12.25
CA THR A 201 -9.72 -5.05 -11.94
C THR A 201 -10.43 -6.13 -12.77
N VAL A 202 -11.77 -6.12 -12.80
CA VAL A 202 -12.56 -7.11 -13.58
C VAL A 202 -12.27 -6.99 -15.08
N GLN A 203 -12.01 -5.79 -15.60
CA GLN A 203 -11.64 -5.55 -17.00
C GLN A 203 -10.17 -5.84 -17.32
N GLY A 204 -9.38 -6.26 -16.32
CA GLY A 204 -7.95 -6.57 -16.46
C GLY A 204 -7.10 -5.35 -16.84
N LEU A 205 -7.47 -4.15 -16.37
CA LEU A 205 -6.78 -2.90 -16.75
C LEU A 205 -5.53 -2.64 -15.93
N CYS A 206 -5.51 -3.03 -14.66
CA CYS A 206 -4.36 -2.87 -13.77
C CYS A 206 -4.55 -3.65 -12.47
N ARG A 207 -3.46 -3.93 -11.76
CA ARG A 207 -3.46 -4.32 -10.33
C ARG A 207 -3.37 -3.09 -9.44
N PHE A 208 -3.87 -3.20 -8.21
CA PHE A 208 -3.90 -2.11 -7.24
C PHE A 208 -3.35 -2.50 -5.87
N GLY A 209 -2.67 -1.53 -5.26
CA GLY A 209 -2.07 -1.61 -3.94
C GLY A 209 -2.50 -0.45 -3.03
N ASN A 210 -2.40 -0.63 -1.73
CA ASN A 210 -2.77 0.39 -0.73
C ASN A 210 -1.54 0.90 0.04
N ASP A 211 -1.38 2.22 0.15
CA ASP A 211 -0.38 2.88 1.01
C ASP A 211 -1.01 3.27 2.37
N TYR A 212 -1.65 2.32 3.04
CA TYR A 212 -2.21 2.47 4.39
C TYR A 212 -2.41 1.11 5.05
N ALA A 213 -2.29 1.03 6.37
CA ALA A 213 -2.42 -0.25 7.07
C ALA A 213 -3.88 -0.66 7.33
N LEU A 214 -4.83 0.28 7.31
CA LEU A 214 -6.24 0.03 7.68
C LEU A 214 -7.17 -0.07 6.46
N GLY A 215 -8.32 -0.71 6.65
CA GLY A 215 -9.39 -0.83 5.64
C GLY A 215 -9.16 -1.91 4.58
N LEU A 216 -8.09 -2.70 4.71
CA LEU A 216 -7.64 -3.63 3.67
C LEU A 216 -8.67 -4.71 3.34
N ARG A 217 -9.46 -5.17 4.32
CA ARG A 217 -10.55 -6.13 4.11
C ARG A 217 -11.58 -5.62 3.10
N TRP A 218 -11.88 -4.31 3.14
CA TRP A 218 -12.80 -3.67 2.19
C TRP A 218 -12.15 -3.46 0.82
N LEU A 219 -10.89 -3.04 0.79
CA LEU A 219 -10.16 -2.82 -0.47
C LEU A 219 -9.90 -4.12 -1.23
N ARG A 220 -9.65 -5.23 -0.53
CA ARG A 220 -9.54 -6.57 -1.12
C ARG A 220 -10.76 -6.93 -1.96
N ARG A 221 -11.96 -6.62 -1.45
CA ARG A 221 -13.24 -6.84 -2.16
C ARG A 221 -13.34 -6.05 -3.46
N LEU A 222 -12.67 -4.89 -3.54
CA LEU A 222 -12.58 -4.06 -4.74
C LEU A 222 -11.50 -4.52 -5.73
N GLY A 223 -10.68 -5.52 -5.38
CA GLY A 223 -9.62 -6.04 -6.23
C GLY A 223 -8.21 -5.56 -5.90
N PHE A 224 -8.00 -4.91 -4.74
CA PHE A 224 -6.64 -4.63 -4.28
C PHE A 224 -5.96 -5.95 -3.93
N VAL A 225 -4.69 -6.08 -4.31
CA VAL A 225 -3.89 -7.31 -4.18
C VAL A 225 -2.55 -7.06 -3.51
N GLN A 226 -2.28 -5.82 -3.09
CA GLN A 226 -1.02 -5.43 -2.47
C GLN A 226 -1.28 -4.40 -1.38
N VAL A 227 -0.43 -4.40 -0.35
CA VAL A 227 -0.34 -3.30 0.60
C VAL A 227 1.12 -2.96 0.85
N SER A 228 1.38 -1.67 0.96
CA SER A 228 2.67 -1.10 1.28
C SER A 228 2.59 -0.37 2.61
N THR A 229 3.46 -0.75 3.54
CA THR A 229 3.66 -0.04 4.80
C THR A 229 5.09 0.48 4.91
N ASN A 230 5.32 1.34 5.89
CA ASN A 230 6.63 1.81 6.33
C ASN A 230 6.52 2.20 7.83
N PRO A 231 7.62 2.54 8.52
CA PRO A 231 7.57 2.85 9.95
C PRO A 231 6.65 4.03 10.31
N VAL A 232 6.49 5.01 9.42
CA VAL A 232 5.51 6.11 9.62
C VAL A 232 4.11 5.53 9.65
N LEU A 233 3.75 4.71 8.65
CA LEU A 233 2.43 4.11 8.53
C LEU A 233 2.14 3.10 9.65
N ALA A 234 3.16 2.34 10.08
CA ALA A 234 3.05 1.48 11.26
C ALA A 234 2.79 2.32 12.51
N ALA A 235 3.53 3.41 12.72
CA ALA A 235 3.30 4.31 13.85
C ALA A 235 1.92 4.99 13.82
N GLU A 236 1.41 5.37 12.65
CA GLU A 236 0.04 5.88 12.49
C GLU A 236 -1.00 4.80 12.80
N ALA A 237 -0.75 3.54 12.43
CA ALA A 237 -1.65 2.43 12.78
C ALA A 237 -1.82 2.29 14.31
N TYR A 238 -0.74 2.41 15.09
CA TYR A 238 -0.79 2.42 16.56
C TYR A 238 -1.49 3.66 17.16
N LYS A 239 -1.66 4.74 16.39
CA LYS A 239 -2.44 5.92 16.81
C LYS A 239 -3.92 5.75 16.48
N ASP A 240 -4.22 5.25 15.29
CA ASP A 240 -5.59 5.02 14.83
C ASP A 240 -6.23 3.81 15.54
N ASP A 241 -5.43 2.81 15.95
CA ASP A 241 -5.83 1.64 16.75
C ASP A 241 -4.96 1.44 18.00
N PRO A 242 -5.35 2.03 19.14
CA PRO A 242 -4.62 1.89 20.40
C PRO A 242 -4.53 0.45 20.94
N GLU A 243 -5.40 -0.47 20.53
CA GLU A 243 -5.40 -1.88 21.00
C GLU A 243 -4.15 -2.64 20.53
N LEU A 244 -3.45 -2.16 19.50
CA LEU A 244 -2.17 -2.70 19.07
C LEU A 244 -1.10 -2.62 20.16
N TRP A 245 -1.17 -1.62 21.06
CA TRP A 245 -0.24 -1.53 22.19
C TRP A 245 -0.47 -2.64 23.23
N ASP A 246 -1.70 -3.11 23.39
CA ASP A 246 -2.00 -4.23 24.28
C ASP A 246 -1.40 -5.53 23.72
N ARG A 247 -1.60 -5.79 22.43
CA ARG A 247 -1.00 -6.94 21.73
C ARG A 247 0.51 -6.92 21.79
N PHE A 248 1.12 -5.76 21.58
CA PHE A 248 2.57 -5.59 21.70
C PHE A 248 3.05 -5.93 23.12
N ARG A 249 2.37 -5.41 24.15
CA ARG A 249 2.71 -5.72 25.55
C ARG A 249 2.56 -7.20 25.88
N GLU A 250 1.50 -7.85 25.41
CA GLU A 250 1.29 -9.29 25.59
C GLU A 250 2.39 -10.11 24.92
N TYR A 251 2.77 -9.76 23.69
CA TYR A 251 3.88 -10.41 22.99
C TYR A 251 5.20 -10.26 23.74
N VAL A 252 5.53 -9.06 24.20
CA VAL A 252 6.78 -8.82 24.95
C VAL A 252 6.78 -9.57 26.29
N LYS A 253 5.63 -9.72 26.95
CA LYS A 253 5.51 -10.52 28.19
C LYS A 253 5.81 -12.01 27.97
N SER A 254 5.47 -12.56 26.80
CA SER A 254 5.74 -13.95 26.44
C SER A 254 7.14 -14.19 25.87
N HIS A 255 7.88 -13.12 25.57
CA HIS A 255 9.23 -13.15 24.98
C HIS A 255 10.21 -12.38 25.89
N ARG A 256 10.56 -12.99 27.03
CA ARG A 256 11.35 -12.33 28.10
C ARG A 256 12.75 -11.95 27.66
N GLU A 257 13.31 -12.62 26.66
CA GLU A 257 14.59 -12.28 26.03
C GLU A 257 14.60 -10.87 25.39
N LEU A 258 13.42 -10.30 25.09
CA LEU A 258 13.28 -8.91 24.61
C LEU A 258 13.34 -7.87 25.73
N LEU A 259 13.23 -8.30 26.99
CA LEU A 259 13.33 -7.45 28.18
C LEU A 259 14.75 -7.46 28.79
N GLU A 260 15.57 -8.43 28.41
CA GLU A 260 16.99 -8.50 28.78
C GLU A 260 17.79 -7.43 28.01
N ASP A 261 18.60 -6.64 28.72
CA ASP A 261 19.36 -5.53 28.16
C ASP A 261 18.51 -4.60 27.27
N ILE A 262 17.33 -4.23 27.77
CA ILE A 262 16.26 -3.58 27.00
C ILE A 262 16.72 -2.32 26.23
N GLU A 263 17.73 -1.60 26.72
CA GLU A 263 18.27 -0.40 26.06
C GLU A 263 18.91 -0.74 24.69
N SER A 264 19.51 -1.92 24.53
CA SER A 264 20.07 -2.37 23.25
C SER A 264 19.02 -2.98 22.30
N LYS A 265 17.81 -3.24 22.81
CA LYS A 265 16.72 -3.93 22.09
C LYS A 265 15.77 -3.01 21.32
N GLY A 266 16.04 -1.71 21.26
CA GLY A 266 15.14 -0.74 20.62
C GLY A 266 14.71 -1.14 19.20
N ASP A 267 15.66 -1.49 18.33
CA ASP A 267 15.37 -1.88 16.94
C ASP A 267 14.60 -3.20 16.85
N GLU A 268 14.97 -4.18 17.68
CA GLU A 268 14.28 -5.47 17.74
C GLU A 268 12.82 -5.32 18.18
N LEU A 269 12.56 -4.47 19.18
CA LEU A 269 11.22 -4.11 19.64
C LEU A 269 10.40 -3.40 18.55
N ALA A 270 11.02 -2.46 17.81
CA ALA A 270 10.37 -1.79 16.69
C ALA A 270 10.01 -2.75 15.55
N MET A 271 10.89 -3.70 15.25
CA MET A 271 10.62 -4.74 14.24
C MET A 271 9.44 -5.62 14.63
N VAL A 272 9.41 -6.10 15.88
CA VAL A 272 8.30 -6.91 16.40
C VAL A 272 7.00 -6.12 16.38
N ALA A 273 7.00 -4.88 16.88
CA ALA A 273 5.81 -4.02 16.83
C ALA A 273 5.30 -3.81 15.40
N THR A 274 6.22 -3.61 14.44
CA THR A 274 5.87 -3.50 13.03
C THR A 274 5.27 -4.80 12.49
N LEU A 275 5.85 -5.96 12.80
CA LEU A 275 5.31 -7.26 12.39
C LEU A 275 3.89 -7.48 12.96
N LEU A 276 3.67 -7.19 14.23
CA LEU A 276 2.35 -7.33 14.88
C LEU A 276 1.28 -6.44 14.24
N ALA A 277 1.64 -5.23 13.82
CA ALA A 277 0.74 -4.35 13.07
C ALA A 277 0.42 -4.87 11.66
N LEU A 278 1.25 -5.74 11.09
CA LEU A 278 1.11 -6.26 9.73
C LEU A 278 0.57 -7.69 9.65
N LEU A 279 0.60 -8.48 10.72
CA LEU A 279 -0.04 -9.80 10.76
C LEU A 279 -1.50 -9.76 10.31
N PRO A 280 -2.35 -8.82 10.79
CA PRO A 280 -3.72 -8.69 10.28
C PRO A 280 -3.78 -8.42 8.77
N ASN A 281 -2.85 -7.65 8.24
CA ASN A 281 -2.79 -7.32 6.81
C ASN A 281 -2.41 -8.53 5.97
N MET A 282 -1.46 -9.33 6.46
CA MET A 282 -1.03 -10.56 5.81
C MET A 282 -2.15 -11.61 5.81
N GLU A 283 -2.94 -11.71 6.87
CA GLU A 283 -4.13 -12.57 6.92
C GLU A 283 -5.21 -12.12 5.94
N VAL A 284 -5.49 -10.80 5.85
CA VAL A 284 -6.47 -10.27 4.89
C VAL A 284 -6.11 -10.68 3.46
N PHE A 285 -4.84 -10.58 3.07
CA PHE A 285 -4.39 -10.96 1.72
C PHE A 285 -4.02 -12.44 1.59
N ARG A 286 -4.07 -13.23 2.66
CA ARG A 286 -3.67 -14.64 2.66
C ARG A 286 -4.45 -15.49 1.65
N PRO A 287 -5.80 -15.38 1.54
CA PRO A 287 -6.53 -16.15 0.53
C PRO A 287 -6.13 -15.73 -0.88
N VAL A 288 -5.89 -14.44 -1.12
CA VAL A 288 -5.44 -13.92 -2.42
C VAL A 288 -4.09 -14.53 -2.81
N ALA A 289 -3.15 -14.59 -1.85
CA ALA A 289 -1.85 -15.20 -2.06
C ALA A 289 -1.96 -16.68 -2.46
N PHE A 290 -2.84 -17.47 -1.85
CA PHE A 290 -3.02 -18.86 -2.26
C PHE A 290 -3.78 -19.02 -3.58
N LEU A 291 -4.89 -18.29 -3.76
CA LEU A 291 -5.73 -18.37 -4.95
C LEU A 291 -5.01 -17.89 -6.22
N LEU A 292 -4.08 -16.95 -6.08
CA LEU A 292 -3.26 -16.41 -7.15
C LEU A 292 -1.82 -16.91 -7.10
N ASP A 293 -1.55 -17.99 -6.36
CA ASP A 293 -0.28 -18.72 -6.38
C ASP A 293 0.95 -17.86 -6.04
N PHE A 294 0.82 -16.95 -5.08
CA PHE A 294 1.81 -15.94 -4.64
C PHE A 294 2.22 -14.96 -5.75
N LYS A 295 1.47 -14.93 -6.86
CA LYS A 295 1.58 -13.89 -7.87
C LYS A 295 0.89 -12.60 -7.45
N ASP A 296 0.17 -12.58 -6.34
CA ASP A 296 -0.54 -11.41 -5.81
C ASP A 296 -0.83 -11.67 -4.32
N GLY A 297 -1.39 -10.70 -3.59
CA GLY A 297 -1.70 -10.83 -2.15
C GLY A 297 -0.51 -10.50 -1.23
N MET A 298 0.38 -9.61 -1.67
CA MET A 298 1.66 -9.35 -0.99
C MET A 298 1.59 -8.15 -0.03
N VAL A 299 2.20 -8.30 1.14
CA VAL A 299 2.35 -7.24 2.14
C VAL A 299 3.80 -6.77 2.19
N SER A 300 4.03 -5.48 1.94
CA SER A 300 5.38 -4.94 1.95
C SER A 300 5.80 -4.52 3.37
N TYR A 301 6.85 -5.14 3.90
CA TYR A 301 7.47 -4.82 5.18
C TYR A 301 8.74 -4.00 4.97
N GLN A 302 8.86 -2.82 5.58
CA GLN A 302 10.05 -1.98 5.44
C GLN A 302 11.19 -2.44 6.36
N LEU A 303 12.35 -2.76 5.78
CA LEU A 303 13.56 -3.06 6.55
C LEU A 303 14.07 -1.83 7.31
N ASN A 304 14.80 -2.07 8.40
CA ASN A 304 15.30 -1.04 9.30
C ASN A 304 16.16 -0.01 8.54
N PRO A 305 15.74 1.27 8.47
CA PRO A 305 16.47 2.28 7.71
C PRO A 305 17.86 2.60 8.31
N ASN A 306 18.11 2.28 9.58
CA ASN A 306 19.42 2.49 10.22
C ASN A 306 20.49 1.51 9.71
N VAL A 307 20.11 0.40 9.09
CA VAL A 307 21.02 -0.62 8.53
C VAL A 307 20.81 -0.82 7.03
N ALA A 308 20.16 0.13 6.35
CA ALA A 308 19.82 0.05 4.93
C ALA A 308 21.06 -0.10 4.01
N ASP A 309 22.20 0.42 4.44
CA ASP A 309 23.48 0.31 3.70
C ASP A 309 24.33 -0.89 4.18
N SER A 310 23.80 -1.75 5.06
CA SER A 310 24.43 -3.00 5.53
C SER A 310 23.72 -4.22 4.95
N VAL A 311 24.42 -4.94 4.07
CA VAL A 311 23.92 -6.21 3.49
C VAL A 311 23.63 -7.23 4.59
N GLU A 312 24.59 -7.44 5.49
CA GLU A 312 24.46 -8.42 6.57
C GLU A 312 23.31 -8.07 7.52
N GLY A 313 23.22 -6.80 7.96
CA GLY A 313 22.18 -6.34 8.86
C GLY A 313 20.78 -6.48 8.25
N SER A 314 20.62 -6.01 7.02
CA SER A 314 19.33 -6.06 6.31
C SER A 314 18.86 -7.48 6.02
N VAL A 315 19.76 -8.38 5.60
CA VAL A 315 19.42 -9.79 5.33
C VAL A 315 19.08 -10.52 6.62
N ARG A 316 19.84 -10.28 7.71
CA ARG A 316 19.56 -10.88 9.03
C ARG A 316 18.17 -10.48 9.55
N ASP A 317 17.83 -9.20 9.46
CA ASP A 317 16.52 -8.69 9.87
C ASP A 317 15.40 -9.33 9.04
N ALA A 318 15.56 -9.37 7.72
CA ALA A 318 14.61 -9.98 6.80
C ALA A 318 14.35 -11.45 7.15
N LEU A 319 15.40 -12.25 7.35
CA LEU A 319 15.27 -13.67 7.67
C LEU A 319 14.56 -13.90 9.01
N LYS A 320 14.89 -13.10 10.03
CA LYS A 320 14.23 -13.19 11.34
C LYS A 320 12.74 -12.92 11.24
N ILE A 321 12.34 -11.86 10.53
CA ILE A 321 10.93 -11.51 10.33
C ILE A 321 10.22 -12.60 9.52
N TYR A 322 10.86 -13.13 8.48
CA TYR A 322 10.30 -14.17 7.64
C TYR A 322 9.99 -15.43 8.45
N MET A 323 10.92 -15.89 9.29
CA MET A 323 10.73 -17.06 10.15
C MET A 323 9.60 -16.86 11.17
N LEU A 324 9.54 -15.69 11.83
CA LEU A 324 8.46 -15.37 12.77
C LEU A 324 7.08 -15.37 12.09
N ALA A 325 6.99 -14.80 10.89
CA ALA A 325 5.76 -14.83 10.10
C ALA A 325 5.40 -16.25 9.67
N GLU A 326 6.39 -17.07 9.29
CA GLU A 326 6.18 -18.45 8.87
C GLU A 326 5.56 -19.29 9.98
N ASP A 327 6.10 -19.20 11.20
CA ASP A 327 5.58 -19.93 12.36
C ASP A 327 4.15 -19.52 12.73
N TYR A 328 3.82 -18.24 12.58
CA TYR A 328 2.45 -17.77 12.73
C TYR A 328 1.53 -18.38 11.67
N PHE A 329 1.92 -18.31 10.40
CA PHE A 329 1.08 -18.75 9.29
C PHE A 329 0.94 -20.26 9.18
N ARG A 330 1.87 -21.07 9.71
CA ARG A 330 1.67 -22.52 9.82
C ARG A 330 0.38 -22.86 10.57
N LYS A 331 0.11 -22.16 11.67
CA LYS A 331 -1.11 -22.34 12.49
C LYS A 331 -2.33 -21.76 11.79
N TYR A 332 -2.23 -20.55 11.24
CA TYR A 332 -3.33 -19.91 10.53
C TYR A 332 -3.78 -20.72 9.30
N ASP A 333 -2.83 -21.21 8.52
CA ASP A 333 -3.09 -21.98 7.30
C ASP A 333 -3.69 -23.35 7.61
N ALA A 334 -3.46 -23.92 8.80
CA ALA A 334 -4.12 -25.14 9.26
C ALA A 334 -5.66 -25.02 9.24
N TYR A 335 -6.18 -23.81 9.40
CA TYR A 335 -7.60 -23.48 9.31
C TYR A 335 -7.98 -22.95 7.93
N LEU A 336 -7.25 -21.95 7.41
CA LEU A 336 -7.58 -21.35 6.11
C LEU A 336 -7.61 -22.41 5.00
N LEU A 337 -6.58 -23.24 4.94
CA LEU A 337 -6.39 -24.23 3.88
C LEU A 337 -6.90 -25.63 4.29
N TRP A 338 -7.73 -25.73 5.33
CA TRP A 338 -8.34 -27.01 5.68
C TRP A 338 -9.27 -27.44 4.54
N GLY A 339 -9.07 -28.66 4.01
CA GLY A 339 -9.77 -29.17 2.84
C GLY A 339 -9.33 -28.61 1.48
N TRP A 340 -8.35 -27.70 1.44
CA TRP A 340 -7.76 -27.18 0.20
C TRP A 340 -6.71 -28.16 -0.36
N PRO A 341 -6.26 -28.01 -1.63
CA PRO A 341 -5.30 -28.93 -2.24
C PRO A 341 -4.01 -29.10 -1.42
N SER A 342 -3.58 -30.35 -1.23
CA SER A 342 -2.46 -30.71 -0.36
C SER A 342 -1.08 -30.26 -0.87
N TYR A 343 -0.95 -29.89 -2.15
CA TYR A 343 0.30 -29.39 -2.72
C TYR A 343 0.60 -27.92 -2.37
N MET A 344 -0.35 -27.19 -1.75
CA MET A 344 -0.15 -25.79 -1.37
C MET A 344 0.79 -25.68 -0.16
N GLU A 345 1.83 -24.85 -0.29
CA GLU A 345 2.86 -24.62 0.72
C GLU A 345 2.32 -23.84 1.93
N ARG A 346 2.04 -24.55 3.03
CA ARG A 346 1.59 -23.96 4.30
C ARG A 346 2.72 -23.20 4.99
N GLY A 347 2.39 -22.10 5.66
CA GLY A 347 3.34 -21.30 6.42
C GLY A 347 4.07 -20.25 5.60
N ARG A 348 4.32 -20.47 4.30
CA ARG A 348 5.08 -19.52 3.46
C ARG A 348 4.55 -18.09 3.56
N PRO A 349 5.27 -17.12 4.16
CA PRO A 349 4.79 -15.75 4.31
C PRO A 349 4.47 -15.05 2.98
N ASN A 350 3.34 -14.33 2.92
CA ASN A 350 2.98 -13.45 1.80
C ASN A 350 3.52 -12.02 2.03
N ILE A 351 4.81 -11.96 2.35
CA ILE A 351 5.55 -10.75 2.67
C ILE A 351 6.57 -10.44 1.58
N VAL A 352 6.78 -9.16 1.31
CA VAL A 352 7.90 -8.67 0.51
C VAL A 352 8.69 -7.63 1.29
N PHE A 353 10.01 -7.70 1.29
CA PHE A 353 10.84 -6.76 2.04
C PHE A 353 11.13 -5.51 1.24
N LYS A 354 10.80 -4.35 1.80
CA LYS A 354 11.14 -3.07 1.19
C LYS A 354 12.61 -2.76 1.45
N VAL A 355 13.38 -2.84 0.38
CA VAL A 355 14.82 -2.54 0.37
C VAL A 355 14.98 -1.13 -0.17
N ALA A 356 15.60 -0.24 0.60
CA ALA A 356 15.85 1.13 0.15
C ALA A 356 16.93 1.13 -0.94
N GLY A 357 16.64 1.68 -2.12
CA GLY A 357 17.59 1.92 -3.22
C GLY A 357 18.57 3.07 -2.89
N SER A 358 19.17 3.00 -1.70
CA SER A 358 19.96 4.08 -1.11
C SER A 358 21.44 3.99 -1.47
N SER A 359 21.94 2.78 -1.76
CA SER A 359 23.35 2.49 -2.03
C SER A 359 23.50 1.19 -2.81
N GLU A 360 24.74 0.83 -3.16
CA GLU A 360 25.09 -0.44 -3.78
C GLU A 360 24.61 -1.66 -2.97
N ALA A 361 24.59 -1.57 -1.63
CA ALA A 361 24.13 -2.64 -0.75
C ALA A 361 22.72 -3.13 -1.11
N SER A 362 21.86 -2.23 -1.60
CA SER A 362 20.49 -2.55 -2.00
C SER A 362 20.41 -3.55 -3.15
N LEU A 363 21.37 -3.52 -4.08
CA LEU A 363 21.46 -4.49 -5.19
C LEU A 363 21.74 -5.88 -4.64
N GLU A 364 22.70 -5.98 -3.71
CA GLU A 364 23.12 -7.26 -3.14
C GLU A 364 22.07 -7.85 -2.20
N ILE A 365 21.45 -7.03 -1.33
CA ILE A 365 20.32 -7.44 -0.50
C ILE A 365 19.20 -8.01 -1.39
N THR A 366 18.91 -7.33 -2.51
CA THR A 366 17.87 -7.76 -3.46
C THR A 366 18.22 -9.12 -4.06
N ARG A 367 19.43 -9.31 -4.58
CA ARG A 367 19.87 -10.61 -5.13
C ARG A 367 19.75 -11.72 -4.11
N ILE A 368 20.24 -11.51 -2.89
CA ILE A 368 20.27 -12.52 -1.82
C ILE A 368 18.84 -12.95 -1.47
N LEU A 369 17.95 -12.01 -1.16
CA LEU A 369 16.58 -12.33 -0.77
C LEU A 369 15.79 -13.02 -1.90
N GLU A 370 15.86 -12.47 -3.11
CA GLU A 370 15.17 -13.04 -4.28
C GLU A 370 15.70 -14.44 -4.62
N SER A 371 17.01 -14.69 -4.42
CA SER A 371 17.60 -16.01 -4.62
C SER A 371 16.99 -17.07 -3.72
N MET A 372 16.45 -16.69 -2.55
CA MET A 372 15.78 -17.58 -1.60
C MET A 372 14.27 -17.71 -1.87
N GLY A 373 13.73 -17.05 -2.90
CA GLY A 373 12.28 -16.96 -3.14
C GLY A 373 11.57 -15.96 -2.22
N ILE A 374 12.33 -15.21 -1.41
CA ILE A 374 11.82 -14.15 -0.54
C ILE A 374 11.71 -12.88 -1.38
N GLY A 375 10.49 -12.38 -1.55
CA GLY A 375 10.24 -11.26 -2.43
C GLY A 375 10.72 -9.92 -1.87
N THR A 376 11.09 -9.00 -2.75
CA THR A 376 11.50 -7.64 -2.41
C THR A 376 10.60 -6.60 -3.07
N ASN A 377 10.42 -5.47 -2.38
CA ASN A 377 9.80 -4.27 -2.93
C ASN A 377 10.82 -3.13 -2.86
N ASN A 378 11.66 -2.99 -3.87
CA ASN A 378 12.66 -1.93 -3.87
C ASN A 378 11.97 -0.57 -3.84
N THR A 379 12.45 0.33 -2.99
CA THR A 379 11.78 1.62 -2.72
C THR A 379 12.82 2.70 -2.43
N VAL A 380 12.41 3.95 -2.21
CA VAL A 380 13.34 5.09 -2.23
C VAL A 380 14.07 5.17 -3.58
N THR A 381 13.37 4.81 -4.65
CA THR A 381 13.82 4.92 -6.04
C THR A 381 13.01 5.99 -6.75
N PHE A 382 13.70 6.80 -7.55
CA PHE A 382 13.14 8.00 -8.17
C PHE A 382 13.59 8.17 -9.62
N SER A 383 14.48 7.29 -10.09
CA SER A 383 15.13 7.43 -11.39
C SER A 383 15.10 6.14 -12.18
N VAL A 384 15.10 6.27 -13.51
CA VAL A 384 15.10 5.15 -14.44
C VAL A 384 16.34 4.27 -14.22
N SER A 385 17.52 4.87 -14.07
CA SER A 385 18.76 4.10 -13.86
C SER A 385 18.76 3.31 -12.54
N GLN A 386 18.24 3.89 -11.45
CA GLN A 386 18.04 3.18 -10.18
C GLN A 386 17.12 1.98 -10.33
N GLU A 387 15.91 2.20 -10.83
CA GLU A 387 14.87 1.17 -10.97
C GLU A 387 15.31 0.05 -11.94
N VAL A 388 15.96 0.41 -13.05
CA VAL A 388 16.51 -0.58 -14.00
C VAL A 388 17.58 -1.45 -13.34
N SER A 389 18.49 -0.86 -12.56
CA SER A 389 19.56 -1.61 -11.87
C SER A 389 18.99 -2.61 -10.86
N LEU A 390 17.96 -2.19 -10.11
CA LEU A 390 17.32 -3.04 -9.09
C LEU A 390 16.44 -4.13 -9.71
N ILE A 391 15.72 -3.86 -10.80
CA ILE A 391 15.02 -4.90 -11.57
C ILE A 391 15.99 -5.95 -12.10
N LEU A 392 17.18 -5.55 -12.58
CA LEU A 392 18.20 -6.50 -13.02
C LEU A 392 18.73 -7.37 -11.87
N ALA A 393 18.91 -6.79 -10.68
CA ALA A 393 19.27 -7.55 -9.47
C ALA A 393 18.15 -8.54 -9.08
N LYS A 394 16.88 -8.16 -9.20
CA LYS A 394 15.75 -9.08 -9.02
C LYS A 394 15.80 -10.23 -10.01
N ILE A 395 15.98 -9.95 -11.30
CA ILE A 395 16.06 -10.97 -12.36
C ILE A 395 17.16 -11.99 -12.02
N GLU A 396 18.33 -11.52 -11.58
CA GLU A 396 19.46 -12.37 -11.21
C GLU A 396 19.16 -13.28 -10.02
N GLY A 397 18.65 -12.71 -8.91
CA GLY A 397 18.28 -13.51 -7.73
C GLY A 397 17.17 -14.52 -8.06
N ARG A 398 16.11 -14.08 -8.75
CA ARG A 398 15.00 -14.94 -9.16
C ARG A 398 15.43 -16.07 -10.09
N ALA A 399 16.33 -15.80 -11.03
CA ALA A 399 16.92 -16.83 -11.88
C ALA A 399 17.63 -17.92 -11.07
N SER A 400 18.32 -17.55 -9.98
CA SER A 400 18.92 -18.51 -9.04
C SER A 400 17.87 -19.34 -8.29
N ALA A 401 16.77 -18.72 -7.85
CA ALA A 401 15.68 -19.41 -7.17
C ALA A 401 14.99 -20.46 -8.05
N VAL A 402 14.56 -20.09 -9.27
CA VAL A 402 13.84 -21.02 -10.17
C VAL A 402 14.69 -22.21 -10.61
N LYS A 403 16.00 -22.03 -10.76
CA LYS A 403 16.93 -23.15 -11.04
C LYS A 403 16.92 -24.20 -9.95
N ARG A 404 16.70 -23.79 -8.70
CA ARG A 404 16.63 -24.68 -7.53
C ARG A 404 15.22 -25.24 -7.31
N GLY A 405 14.27 -24.93 -8.20
CA GLY A 405 12.86 -25.29 -8.03
C GLY A 405 12.16 -24.50 -6.91
N VAL A 406 12.75 -23.40 -6.46
CA VAL A 406 12.13 -22.52 -5.46
C VAL A 406 11.08 -21.68 -6.16
N LYS A 407 9.82 -21.85 -5.76
CA LYS A 407 8.70 -21.06 -6.24
C LYS A 407 8.95 -19.57 -5.97
N LEU A 408 8.66 -18.73 -6.95
CA LEU A 408 8.83 -17.28 -6.82
C LEU A 408 7.63 -16.60 -6.15
N THR A 409 7.91 -15.46 -5.54
CA THR A 409 6.90 -14.53 -5.00
C THR A 409 6.77 -13.35 -5.97
N LYS A 410 5.60 -12.69 -6.11
CA LYS A 410 5.52 -11.40 -6.82
C LYS A 410 6.30 -10.32 -6.08
N VAL A 411 6.99 -9.47 -6.83
CA VAL A 411 7.93 -8.47 -6.33
C VAL A 411 7.73 -7.15 -7.05
N TYR A 412 8.23 -6.08 -6.44
CA TYR A 412 7.89 -4.73 -6.88
C TYR A 412 9.12 -3.84 -6.96
N GLU A 413 9.07 -2.90 -7.90
CA GLU A 413 9.97 -1.75 -7.99
C GLU A 413 9.14 -0.48 -7.80
N THR A 414 9.23 0.14 -6.63
CA THR A 414 8.39 1.29 -6.23
C THR A 414 8.96 2.59 -6.77
N ASN A 415 8.35 3.14 -7.81
CA ASN A 415 8.61 4.50 -8.25
C ASN A 415 7.98 5.52 -7.29
N MET A 416 8.81 6.32 -6.60
CA MET A 416 8.33 7.40 -5.72
C MET A 416 8.08 8.71 -6.50
N GLY A 417 7.24 8.64 -7.54
CA GLY A 417 7.00 9.72 -8.50
C GLY A 417 6.60 11.05 -7.85
N GLY A 418 5.61 11.06 -6.96
CA GLY A 418 5.20 12.32 -6.33
C GLY A 418 6.23 12.93 -5.36
N ARG A 419 7.24 12.16 -4.92
CA ARG A 419 8.40 12.70 -4.19
C ARG A 419 9.42 13.29 -5.15
N LEU A 420 9.65 12.66 -6.30
CA LEU A 420 10.44 13.28 -7.38
C LEU A 420 9.81 14.61 -7.81
N GLU A 421 8.50 14.67 -8.01
CA GLU A 421 7.78 15.92 -8.35
C GLU A 421 8.00 17.01 -7.29
N ALA A 422 7.91 16.68 -6.00
CA ALA A 422 8.20 17.63 -4.92
C ALA A 422 9.63 18.14 -5.02
N HIS A 423 10.60 17.23 -5.11
CA HIS A 423 12.00 17.60 -5.19
C HIS A 423 12.30 18.52 -6.37
N LEU A 424 11.84 18.16 -7.57
CA LEU A 424 12.04 18.96 -8.78
C LEU A 424 11.38 20.34 -8.65
N ARG A 425 10.19 20.42 -8.04
CA ARG A 425 9.54 21.70 -7.76
C ARG A 425 10.36 22.57 -6.82
N GLU A 426 10.89 21.99 -5.74
CA GLU A 426 11.74 22.70 -4.78
C GLU A 426 13.01 23.23 -5.45
N VAL A 427 13.70 22.39 -6.23
CA VAL A 427 14.92 22.80 -6.95
C VAL A 427 14.60 23.90 -7.95
N LYS A 428 13.51 23.78 -8.71
CA LYS A 428 13.14 24.80 -9.68
C LYS A 428 12.76 26.12 -9.02
N ALA A 429 12.00 26.07 -7.93
CA ALA A 429 11.68 27.26 -7.13
C ALA A 429 12.96 27.92 -6.60
N SER A 430 13.90 27.15 -6.05
CA SER A 430 15.17 27.67 -5.56
C SER A 430 16.02 28.29 -6.67
N GLU A 431 16.08 27.66 -7.85
CA GLU A 431 16.77 28.19 -9.03
C GLU A 431 16.22 29.56 -9.44
N LEU A 432 14.89 29.68 -9.52
CA LEU A 432 14.21 30.94 -9.87
C LEU A 432 14.41 32.01 -8.81
N ILE A 433 14.27 31.65 -7.53
CA ILE A 433 14.48 32.58 -6.41
C ILE A 433 15.92 33.07 -6.38
N ARG A 434 16.91 32.16 -6.47
CA ARG A 434 18.34 32.54 -6.52
C ARG A 434 18.64 33.45 -7.72
N THR A 435 17.99 33.21 -8.85
CA THR A 435 18.16 34.06 -10.04
C THR A 435 17.61 35.45 -9.79
N ALA A 436 16.39 35.56 -9.25
CA ALA A 436 15.77 36.85 -8.92
C ALA A 436 16.56 37.62 -7.86
N LEU A 437 17.08 36.94 -6.82
CA LEU A 437 17.87 37.56 -5.75
C LEU A 437 19.12 38.31 -6.24
N LYS A 438 19.66 37.97 -7.42
CA LYS A 438 20.79 38.69 -8.03
C LYS A 438 20.44 40.13 -8.46
N PHE A 439 19.15 40.44 -8.62
CA PHE A 439 18.66 41.72 -9.09
C PHE A 439 18.07 42.61 -7.98
N TYR A 440 18.04 42.11 -6.74
CA TYR A 440 17.60 42.89 -5.58
C TYR A 440 18.77 43.57 -4.89
N GLU A 441 18.61 44.85 -4.52
CA GLU A 441 19.61 45.59 -3.74
C GLU A 441 19.87 44.98 -2.36
N ASN A 442 18.81 44.44 -1.72
CA ASN A 442 18.91 43.71 -0.46
C ASN A 442 18.27 42.32 -0.59
N PRO A 443 19.05 41.31 -1.03
CA PRO A 443 18.55 39.96 -1.29
C PRO A 443 17.88 39.33 -0.06
N GLU A 444 18.49 39.46 1.12
CA GLU A 444 17.96 38.84 2.33
C GLU A 444 16.64 39.46 2.78
N ARG A 445 16.50 40.79 2.65
CA ARG A 445 15.22 41.48 2.93
C ARG A 445 14.13 41.06 1.96
N ALA A 446 14.44 40.98 0.66
CA ALA A 446 13.50 40.54 -0.36
C ALA A 446 13.05 39.08 -0.12
N LEU A 447 13.98 38.19 0.22
CA LEU A 447 13.67 36.81 0.55
C LEU A 447 12.79 36.71 1.80
N SER A 448 13.08 37.50 2.84
CA SER A 448 12.30 37.57 4.08
C SER A 448 10.85 37.99 3.83
N GLU A 449 10.60 38.90 2.89
CA GLU A 449 9.24 39.31 2.50
C GLU A 449 8.48 38.19 1.79
N LEU A 450 9.12 37.54 0.80
CA LEU A 450 8.55 36.36 0.14
C LEU A 450 8.23 35.26 1.15
N ALA A 451 9.17 34.94 2.03
CA ALA A 451 9.04 33.92 3.07
C ALA A 451 7.84 34.17 3.98
N ARG A 452 7.63 35.42 4.43
CA ARG A 452 6.46 35.81 5.24
C ARG A 452 5.15 35.62 4.47
N ARG A 453 5.09 35.96 3.18
CA ARG A 453 3.90 35.76 2.34
C ARG A 453 3.57 34.29 2.11
N LEU A 454 4.59 33.42 2.12
CA LEU A 454 4.46 31.97 2.02
C LEU A 454 4.21 31.28 3.37
N GLY A 455 4.19 32.04 4.47
CA GLY A 455 3.92 31.51 5.81
C GLY A 455 5.10 30.82 6.48
N VAL A 456 6.34 31.13 6.08
CA VAL A 456 7.54 30.65 6.77
C VAL A 456 7.66 31.34 8.14
N PRO A 457 7.74 30.59 9.24
CA PRO A 457 7.88 31.16 10.58
C PRO A 457 9.25 31.81 10.76
N GLU A 458 9.33 32.81 11.64
CA GLU A 458 10.60 33.45 12.05
C GLU A 458 11.42 34.03 10.88
N ALA A 459 10.78 34.36 9.76
CA ALA A 459 11.43 34.86 8.56
C ALA A 459 11.88 36.33 8.68
N THR A 460 12.77 36.62 9.63
CA THR A 460 13.35 37.95 9.89
C THR A 460 14.74 38.09 9.25
N PRO A 461 15.08 39.25 8.64
CA PRO A 461 16.42 39.47 8.08
C PRO A 461 17.49 39.39 9.18
N GLY A 462 18.64 38.77 8.89
CA GLY A 462 19.76 38.58 9.82
C GLY A 462 19.53 37.49 10.88
N GLY A 463 18.33 36.93 10.97
CA GLY A 463 17.99 35.85 11.91
C GLY A 463 18.29 34.44 11.37
N VAL A 464 18.20 33.45 12.25
CA VAL A 464 18.16 32.03 11.89
C VAL A 464 16.71 31.64 11.70
N TRP A 465 16.36 31.00 10.58
CA TRP A 465 14.98 30.56 10.31
C TRP A 465 14.86 29.08 10.63
N ARG A 466 13.75 28.66 11.23
CA ARG A 466 13.48 27.25 11.52
C ARG A 466 12.09 26.89 11.08
N GLY A 467 11.92 25.79 10.36
CA GLY A 467 10.58 25.34 10.01
C GLY A 467 10.52 23.95 9.37
N PRO A 468 9.31 23.38 9.26
CA PRO A 468 9.09 22.10 8.59
C PRO A 468 9.47 22.17 7.12
N THR A 469 10.03 21.08 6.60
CA THR A 469 10.34 20.91 5.17
C THR A 469 9.23 20.22 4.38
N GLY A 470 8.29 19.58 5.08
CA GLY A 470 7.28 18.69 4.50
C GLY A 470 7.79 17.29 4.18
N TRP A 471 9.08 17.00 4.42
CA TRP A 471 9.68 15.67 4.26
C TRP A 471 9.71 14.83 5.55
N GLY A 472 9.15 15.35 6.65
CA GLY A 472 9.11 14.68 7.95
C GLY A 472 10.15 15.18 8.97
N TYR A 473 10.91 16.22 8.61
CA TYR A 473 11.93 16.85 9.45
C TYR A 473 11.90 18.38 9.32
N GLU A 474 12.52 19.07 10.27
CA GLU A 474 12.70 20.53 10.27
C GLU A 474 14.09 20.93 9.77
N LEU A 475 14.17 22.11 9.15
CA LEU A 475 15.42 22.71 8.68
C LEU A 475 15.70 23.99 9.46
N GLU A 476 16.93 24.11 9.95
CA GLU A 476 17.48 25.34 10.51
C GLU A 476 18.34 26.02 9.43
N ALA A 477 17.97 27.23 9.04
CA ALA A 477 18.57 27.96 7.94
C ALA A 477 19.27 29.24 8.44
N LYS A 478 20.59 29.30 8.29
CA LYS A 478 21.45 30.39 8.76
C LYS A 478 21.88 31.27 7.61
N THR A 479 22.33 30.63 6.53
CA THR A 479 22.81 31.29 5.32
C THR A 479 21.65 31.70 4.41
N LEU A 480 21.91 32.64 3.49
CA LEU A 480 20.93 33.02 2.48
C LEU A 480 20.50 31.81 1.62
N ASP A 481 21.42 30.89 1.34
CA ASP A 481 21.14 29.72 0.52
C ASP A 481 20.23 28.72 1.24
N GLU A 482 20.54 28.37 2.49
CA GLU A 482 19.67 27.53 3.32
C GLU A 482 18.28 28.15 3.51
N LYS A 483 18.19 29.49 3.58
CA LYS A 483 16.92 30.21 3.65
C LYS A 483 16.11 30.05 2.37
N VAL A 484 16.76 30.10 1.19
CA VAL A 484 16.10 29.80 -0.09
C VAL A 484 15.61 28.36 -0.12
N GLU A 485 16.40 27.40 0.35
CA GLU A 485 15.99 25.99 0.42
C GLU A 485 14.76 25.81 1.32
N LEU A 486 14.73 26.44 2.51
CA LEU A 486 13.59 26.40 3.41
C LEU A 486 12.32 26.98 2.75
N VAL A 487 12.42 28.18 2.17
CA VAL A 487 11.32 28.85 1.46
C VAL A 487 10.79 28.02 0.30
N SER A 488 11.70 27.35 -0.41
CA SER A 488 11.35 26.53 -1.58
C SER A 488 10.79 25.17 -1.20
N SER A 489 10.90 24.73 0.06
CA SER A 489 10.48 23.40 0.49
C SER A 489 8.97 23.18 0.31
N GLN A 490 8.56 21.94 0.10
CA GLN A 490 7.16 21.57 -0.17
C GLN A 490 6.18 21.91 0.97
N ALA A 491 6.69 22.19 2.18
CA ALA A 491 5.87 22.74 3.26
C ALA A 491 5.25 24.09 2.88
N TYR A 492 5.98 24.92 2.15
CA TYR A 492 5.59 26.29 1.79
C TYR A 492 5.33 26.45 0.30
N MET A 493 6.08 25.76 -0.56
CA MET A 493 5.95 25.80 -2.02
C MET A 493 5.23 24.56 -2.56
N LYS A 494 3.90 24.54 -2.44
CA LYS A 494 3.08 23.41 -2.93
C LYS A 494 2.89 23.38 -4.45
N SER A 495 3.00 24.54 -5.10
CA SER A 495 2.88 24.75 -6.55
C SER A 495 3.77 25.92 -6.93
N LEU A 496 4.42 25.87 -8.10
CA LEU A 496 5.12 27.04 -8.65
C LEU A 496 4.17 28.18 -9.00
N VAL A 497 2.90 27.87 -9.29
CA VAL A 497 1.87 28.86 -9.61
C VAL A 497 1.33 29.45 -8.31
N ASN A 498 2.11 30.37 -7.73
CA ASN A 498 1.81 31.04 -6.47
C ASN A 498 1.95 32.55 -6.64
N ASP A 499 0.95 33.33 -6.22
CA ASP A 499 0.94 34.78 -6.41
C ASP A 499 2.12 35.50 -5.74
N ALA A 500 2.58 35.03 -4.57
CA ALA A 500 3.73 35.63 -3.92
C ALA A 500 5.04 35.39 -4.69
N LEU A 501 5.21 34.19 -5.26
CA LEU A 501 6.34 33.89 -6.12
C LEU A 501 6.27 34.67 -7.44
N ILE A 502 5.08 34.79 -8.04
CA ILE A 502 4.87 35.56 -9.27
C ILE A 502 5.31 37.02 -9.07
N ASP A 503 4.84 37.67 -7.99
CA ASP A 503 5.20 39.06 -7.70
C ASP A 503 6.71 39.22 -7.47
N PHE A 504 7.31 38.27 -6.75
CA PHE A 504 8.74 38.27 -6.47
C PHE A 504 9.58 38.15 -7.75
N LEU A 505 9.21 37.26 -8.67
CA LEU A 505 9.93 37.10 -9.93
C LEU A 505 9.71 38.28 -10.88
N LEU A 506 8.48 38.82 -10.93
CA LEU A 506 8.14 40.00 -11.74
C LEU A 506 8.99 41.22 -11.36
N ASN A 507 9.13 41.48 -10.05
CA ASN A 507 9.92 42.61 -9.55
C ASN A 507 11.42 42.49 -9.91
N ALA A 508 11.92 41.29 -10.19
CA ALA A 508 13.28 41.02 -10.62
C ALA A 508 13.43 40.83 -12.14
N GLY A 509 12.34 40.92 -12.92
CA GLY A 509 12.34 40.68 -14.37
C GLY A 509 12.67 39.23 -14.76
N VAL A 510 12.45 38.26 -13.86
CA VAL A 510 12.71 36.84 -14.10
C VAL A 510 11.44 36.17 -14.61
N CYS A 511 11.56 35.31 -15.63
CA CYS A 511 10.45 34.59 -16.28
C CYS A 511 9.45 35.44 -17.08
N GLY A 512 9.64 36.76 -17.19
CA GLY A 512 8.80 37.65 -18.00
C GLY A 512 8.86 39.10 -17.53
N ALA A 513 8.34 40.01 -18.36
CA ALA A 513 8.19 41.43 -18.04
C ALA A 513 6.78 41.75 -17.50
N THR A 514 5.80 40.87 -17.73
CA THR A 514 4.42 41.02 -17.24
C THR A 514 4.04 39.91 -16.26
N ARG A 515 3.02 40.17 -15.43
CA ARG A 515 2.50 39.17 -14.47
C ARG A 515 2.03 37.91 -15.22
N GLU A 516 1.41 38.08 -16.38
CA GLU A 516 0.90 37.02 -17.24
C GLU A 516 2.03 36.16 -17.81
N GLU A 517 3.11 36.76 -18.31
CA GLU A 517 4.28 36.03 -18.81
C GLU A 517 4.93 35.19 -17.71
N VAL A 518 5.13 35.77 -16.52
CA VAL A 518 5.67 35.07 -15.36
C VAL A 518 4.76 33.89 -14.98
N ARG A 519 3.44 34.12 -14.90
CA ARG A 519 2.48 33.05 -14.59
C ARG A 519 2.55 31.92 -15.62
N SER A 520 2.51 32.23 -16.92
CA SER A 520 2.58 31.22 -17.98
C SER A 520 3.88 30.42 -17.95
N CYS A 521 5.01 31.07 -17.62
CA CYS A 521 6.27 30.36 -17.42
C CYS A 521 6.20 29.36 -16.26
N LEU A 522 5.65 29.77 -15.11
CA LEU A 522 5.51 28.90 -13.94
C LEU A 522 4.49 27.77 -14.16
N GLU A 523 3.40 28.04 -14.88
CA GLU A 523 2.40 27.04 -15.27
C GLU A 523 3.00 25.96 -16.18
N ALA A 524 3.82 26.35 -17.17
CA ALA A 524 4.51 25.40 -18.03
C ALA A 524 5.45 24.47 -17.23
N TRP A 525 6.23 25.03 -16.31
CA TRP A 525 7.09 24.24 -15.43
C TRP A 525 6.30 23.36 -14.46
N GLU A 526 5.25 23.88 -13.82
CA GLU A 526 4.43 23.11 -12.88
C GLU A 526 3.75 21.94 -13.58
N LYS A 527 3.17 22.17 -14.76
CA LYS A 527 2.55 21.12 -15.58
C LYS A 527 3.58 20.05 -15.95
N ALA A 528 4.75 20.45 -16.42
CA ALA A 528 5.79 19.51 -16.81
C ALA A 528 6.33 18.71 -15.63
N ILE A 529 6.72 19.38 -14.53
CA ILE A 529 7.17 18.73 -13.30
C ILE A 529 6.12 17.76 -12.77
N SER A 530 4.83 18.10 -12.85
CA SER A 530 3.75 17.21 -12.40
C SER A 530 3.68 15.88 -13.17
N LEU A 531 4.28 15.75 -14.35
CA LEU A 531 4.31 14.48 -15.09
C LEU A 531 5.62 13.71 -14.90
N SER A 532 6.61 14.27 -14.20
CA SER A 532 7.95 13.68 -14.07
C SER A 532 7.95 12.25 -13.51
N GLY A 533 7.20 12.00 -12.44
CA GLY A 533 7.06 10.66 -11.85
C GLY A 533 6.42 9.66 -12.82
N THR A 534 5.34 10.07 -13.48
CA THR A 534 4.66 9.29 -14.53
C THR A 534 5.62 8.93 -15.66
N PHE A 535 6.43 9.87 -16.15
CA PHE A 535 7.39 9.60 -17.21
C PHE A 535 8.44 8.56 -16.79
N VAL A 536 8.96 8.63 -15.57
CA VAL A 536 9.91 7.62 -15.06
C VAL A 536 9.26 6.24 -15.04
N ALA A 537 8.08 6.10 -14.43
CA ALA A 537 7.36 4.83 -14.37
C ALA A 537 7.05 4.25 -15.76
N GLN A 538 6.60 5.09 -16.70
CA GLN A 538 6.34 4.69 -18.08
C GLN A 538 7.61 4.22 -18.80
N ARG A 539 8.74 4.93 -18.61
CA ARG A 539 10.01 4.56 -19.23
C ARG A 539 10.54 3.24 -18.68
N VAL A 540 10.52 3.03 -17.36
CA VAL A 540 10.94 1.77 -16.73
C VAL A 540 10.05 0.62 -17.21
N TRP A 541 8.73 0.79 -17.20
CA TRP A 541 7.82 -0.22 -17.71
C TRP A 541 8.09 -0.54 -19.19
N LYS A 542 8.30 0.47 -20.03
CA LYS A 542 8.60 0.29 -21.45
C LYS A 542 9.89 -0.50 -21.66
N ILE A 543 10.94 -0.23 -20.87
CA ILE A 543 12.23 -0.92 -20.95
C ILE A 543 12.06 -2.42 -20.75
N PHE A 544 11.25 -2.87 -19.78
CA PHE A 544 11.15 -4.31 -19.47
C PHE A 544 9.93 -5.02 -20.06
N PHE A 545 8.78 -4.35 -20.08
CA PHE A 545 7.48 -5.03 -20.15
C PHE A 545 6.63 -4.67 -21.38
N SER A 546 7.08 -3.72 -22.21
CA SER A 546 6.46 -3.53 -23.53
C SER A 546 6.53 -4.83 -24.33
N GLU A 547 5.51 -5.13 -25.13
CA GLU A 547 5.35 -6.43 -25.82
C GLU A 547 6.62 -6.87 -26.57
N ARG A 548 7.30 -5.94 -27.24
CA ARG A 548 8.58 -6.20 -27.91
C ARG A 548 9.72 -6.46 -26.92
N ASN A 549 9.91 -5.57 -25.93
CA ASN A 549 11.05 -5.66 -25.03
C ASN A 549 10.96 -6.85 -24.08
N ARG A 550 9.75 -7.23 -23.66
CA ARG A 550 9.53 -8.44 -22.84
C ARG A 550 10.12 -9.68 -23.50
N ARG A 551 9.88 -9.87 -24.80
CA ARG A 551 10.41 -11.03 -25.56
C ARG A 551 11.94 -11.01 -25.65
N LEU A 552 12.53 -9.83 -25.78
CA LEU A 552 13.98 -9.65 -25.79
C LEU A 552 14.58 -9.99 -24.42
N TRP A 553 13.97 -9.53 -23.34
CA TRP A 553 14.38 -9.86 -21.97
C TRP A 553 14.27 -11.34 -21.66
N ILE A 554 13.17 -12.00 -22.01
CA ILE A 554 13.03 -13.46 -21.87
C ILE A 554 14.17 -14.17 -22.60
N SER A 555 14.43 -13.79 -23.85
CA SER A 555 15.52 -14.37 -24.65
C SER A 555 16.89 -14.14 -24.01
N TYR A 556 17.12 -12.96 -23.45
CA TYR A 556 18.34 -12.63 -22.72
C TYR A 556 18.49 -13.47 -21.44
N ILE A 557 17.43 -13.59 -20.64
CA ILE A 557 17.41 -14.37 -19.38
C ILE A 557 17.69 -15.85 -19.67
N ILE A 558 17.05 -16.43 -20.69
CA ILE A 558 17.32 -17.81 -21.15
C ILE A 558 18.81 -17.98 -21.46
N ARG A 559 19.40 -17.10 -22.28
CA ARG A 559 20.81 -17.22 -22.69
C ARG A 559 21.78 -16.97 -21.53
N LYS A 560 21.56 -15.92 -20.74
CA LYS A 560 22.48 -15.50 -19.68
C LYS A 560 22.46 -16.45 -18.50
N TYR A 561 21.27 -16.92 -18.12
CA TYR A 561 21.12 -17.76 -16.94
C TYR A 561 20.88 -19.22 -17.30
N GLY A 562 20.71 -19.63 -18.55
CA GLY A 562 20.49 -21.05 -18.90
C GLY A 562 19.18 -21.60 -18.33
N LEU A 563 18.10 -20.80 -18.40
CA LEU A 563 16.77 -21.18 -17.95
C LEU A 563 15.93 -21.74 -19.10
N THR A 564 14.89 -22.52 -18.79
CA THR A 564 13.85 -22.84 -19.78
C THR A 564 13.01 -21.59 -20.10
N PRO A 565 12.26 -21.57 -21.22
CA PRO A 565 11.33 -20.48 -21.52
C PRO A 565 10.35 -20.21 -20.39
N GLU A 566 9.76 -21.24 -19.79
CA GLU A 566 8.76 -21.13 -18.72
C GLU A 566 9.38 -20.52 -17.45
N GLN A 567 10.59 -20.94 -17.08
CA GLN A 567 11.34 -20.37 -15.96
C GLN A 567 11.69 -18.90 -16.21
N ALA A 568 12.10 -18.56 -17.43
CA ALA A 568 12.41 -17.17 -17.78
C ALA A 568 11.17 -16.27 -17.77
N GLU A 569 10.02 -16.77 -18.18
CA GLU A 569 8.74 -16.08 -18.05
C GLU A 569 8.34 -15.90 -16.57
N GLU A 570 8.47 -16.93 -15.74
CA GLU A 570 8.18 -16.85 -14.30
C GLU A 570 9.04 -15.78 -13.59
N VAL A 571 10.33 -15.70 -13.96
CA VAL A 571 11.25 -14.69 -13.45
C VAL A 571 10.74 -13.28 -13.75
N LEU A 572 10.36 -13.00 -15.01
CA LEU A 572 10.03 -11.66 -15.47
C LEU A 572 8.58 -11.25 -15.12
N ASP A 573 7.60 -12.16 -15.24
CA ASP A 573 6.18 -11.88 -15.03
C ASP A 573 5.83 -11.62 -13.55
N GLY A 574 6.70 -12.05 -12.64
CA GLY A 574 6.58 -11.79 -11.22
C GLY A 574 7.11 -10.42 -10.77
N ILE A 575 7.61 -9.56 -11.67
CA ILE A 575 8.14 -8.23 -11.32
C ILE A 575 7.17 -7.14 -11.79
N ASP A 576 6.63 -6.34 -10.88
CA ASP A 576 5.75 -5.21 -11.20
C ASP A 576 6.44 -3.87 -10.94
N VAL A 577 6.27 -2.91 -11.85
CA VAL A 577 6.50 -1.49 -11.55
C VAL A 577 5.37 -1.01 -10.65
N LEU A 578 5.71 -0.23 -9.62
CA LEU A 578 4.77 0.22 -8.61
C LEU A 578 4.83 1.76 -8.48
N PRO A 579 4.05 2.51 -9.29
CA PRO A 579 3.91 3.95 -9.13
C PRO A 579 3.23 4.28 -7.80
N ALA A 580 3.89 5.11 -6.99
CA ALA A 580 3.45 5.47 -5.65
C ALA A 580 3.56 6.99 -5.38
N SER A 581 3.16 7.40 -4.17
CA SER A 581 3.17 8.82 -3.74
C SER A 581 2.33 9.75 -4.62
N LYS A 582 1.24 9.23 -5.18
CA LYS A 582 0.39 9.94 -6.16
C LYS A 582 -0.33 11.14 -5.55
N ARG A 583 -0.60 12.14 -6.39
CA ARG A 583 -1.18 13.44 -5.98
C ARG A 583 -2.46 13.78 -6.73
N LYS A 584 -2.65 13.25 -7.95
CA LYS A 584 -3.78 13.56 -8.82
C LYS A 584 -4.26 12.30 -9.56
N PRO A 585 -5.57 12.12 -9.83
CA PRO A 585 -6.08 10.90 -10.45
C PRO A 585 -5.39 10.48 -11.75
N ALA A 586 -4.91 11.45 -12.54
CA ALA A 586 -4.12 11.21 -13.74
C ALA A 586 -2.88 10.33 -13.49
N ASP A 587 -2.27 10.39 -12.30
CA ASP A 587 -1.12 9.55 -11.94
C ASP A 587 -1.49 8.05 -11.93
N THR A 588 -2.76 7.72 -11.68
CA THR A 588 -3.31 6.36 -11.80
C THR A 588 -3.70 6.06 -13.24
N TYR A 589 -4.53 6.92 -13.85
CA TYR A 589 -5.06 6.63 -15.18
C TYR A 589 -3.97 6.55 -16.27
N TYR A 590 -2.92 7.36 -16.19
CA TYR A 590 -1.85 7.41 -17.20
C TYR A 590 -0.82 6.28 -17.07
N THR A 591 -0.91 5.48 -16.00
CA THR A 591 0.00 4.37 -15.72
C THR A 591 -0.71 3.02 -15.71
N LEU A 592 -1.99 2.94 -16.10
CA LEU A 592 -2.70 1.67 -16.18
C LEU A 592 -2.03 0.74 -17.22
N ALA A 593 -1.81 -0.50 -16.80
CA ALA A 593 -1.32 -1.59 -17.64
C ALA A 593 -1.80 -2.93 -17.07
N GLY A 594 -2.26 -3.84 -17.93
CA GLY A 594 -2.75 -5.15 -17.48
C GLY A 594 -1.62 -6.09 -17.03
N ARG A 595 -0.37 -5.76 -17.37
CA ARG A 595 0.82 -6.56 -17.06
C ARG A 595 1.90 -5.73 -16.37
N ASN A 596 2.61 -6.39 -15.46
CA ASN A 596 3.80 -5.88 -14.76
C ASN A 596 3.64 -4.47 -14.16
N MET A 597 2.45 -4.15 -13.66
CA MET A 597 2.11 -2.85 -13.09
C MET A 597 1.14 -3.04 -11.91
N THR A 598 1.50 -2.48 -10.76
CA THR A 598 0.64 -2.43 -9.58
C THR A 598 0.59 -1.00 -9.06
N ASN A 599 -0.55 -0.33 -9.24
CA ASN A 599 -0.72 1.06 -8.84
C ASN A 599 -1.00 1.17 -7.34
N THR A 600 -0.15 1.83 -6.56
CA THR A 600 -0.31 1.91 -5.09
C THR A 600 -0.74 3.30 -4.63
N GLU A 601 -1.72 3.34 -3.72
CA GLU A 601 -2.51 4.55 -3.50
C GLU A 601 -2.88 4.82 -2.05
N PHE A 602 -2.89 6.10 -1.68
CA PHE A 602 -3.44 6.56 -0.39
C PHE A 602 -4.98 6.57 -0.40
N PRO A 603 -5.63 6.43 0.77
CA PRO A 603 -7.09 6.35 0.86
C PRO A 603 -7.87 7.55 0.29
N ASN A 604 -7.31 8.76 0.36
CA ASN A 604 -7.91 9.96 -0.24
C ASN A 604 -7.74 10.00 -1.77
N HIS A 605 -6.59 9.55 -2.26
CA HIS A 605 -6.34 9.45 -3.70
C HIS A 605 -7.32 8.45 -4.34
N GLN A 606 -7.60 7.33 -3.65
CA GLN A 606 -8.59 6.35 -4.08
C GLN A 606 -9.97 6.99 -4.29
N LEU A 607 -10.38 7.86 -3.37
CA LEU A 607 -11.63 8.59 -3.50
C LEU A 607 -11.60 9.54 -4.71
N ASN A 608 -10.51 10.28 -4.90
CA ASN A 608 -10.38 11.22 -6.02
C ASN A 608 -10.46 10.51 -7.37
N VAL A 609 -9.81 9.36 -7.54
CA VAL A 609 -9.90 8.53 -8.74
C VAL A 609 -11.34 8.06 -8.97
N HIS A 610 -12.00 7.57 -7.93
CA HIS A 610 -13.38 7.11 -8.03
C HIS A 610 -14.36 8.25 -8.37
N LEU A 611 -14.21 9.42 -7.76
CA LEU A 611 -15.03 10.59 -8.06
C LEU A 611 -14.79 11.09 -9.48
N GLU A 612 -13.56 11.06 -9.99
CA GLU A 612 -13.25 11.40 -11.38
C GLU A 612 -13.94 10.43 -12.37
N TYR A 613 -13.95 9.14 -12.04
CA TYR A 613 -14.69 8.12 -12.81
C TYR A 613 -16.19 8.42 -12.84
N LEU A 614 -16.80 8.74 -11.69
CA LEU A 614 -18.23 9.10 -11.62
C LEU A 614 -18.55 10.39 -12.38
N ALA A 615 -17.67 11.40 -12.31
CA ALA A 615 -17.92 12.71 -12.90
C ALA A 615 -17.77 12.73 -14.42
N ARG A 616 -16.77 12.03 -14.97
CA ARG A 616 -16.43 12.13 -16.40
C ARG A 616 -17.22 11.18 -17.30
N GLY A 617 -17.92 10.19 -16.74
CA GLY A 617 -18.45 9.07 -17.53
C GLY A 617 -17.35 8.41 -18.38
N ALA A 618 -16.10 8.49 -17.92
CA ALA A 618 -14.94 8.07 -18.69
C ALA A 618 -15.04 6.57 -18.96
N ARG A 619 -14.85 6.18 -20.23
CA ARG A 619 -14.77 4.76 -20.58
C ARG A 619 -13.39 4.28 -20.15
N LEU A 620 -13.35 3.41 -19.14
CA LEU A 620 -12.10 2.89 -18.59
C LEU A 620 -11.26 2.18 -19.67
N GLU A 621 -11.92 1.67 -20.71
CA GLU A 621 -11.30 1.05 -21.88
C GLU A 621 -10.39 2.01 -22.66
N ASP A 622 -10.66 3.33 -22.64
CA ASP A 622 -9.82 4.34 -23.28
C ASP A 622 -8.44 4.47 -22.59
N TYR A 623 -8.30 3.94 -21.37
CA TYR A 623 -7.05 3.90 -20.61
C TYR A 623 -6.35 2.53 -20.63
N ARG A 624 -6.80 1.59 -21.46
CA ARG A 624 -6.12 0.30 -21.60
C ARG A 624 -4.69 0.50 -22.10
N GLU A 625 -3.72 -0.03 -21.36
CA GLU A 625 -2.28 0.16 -21.64
C GLU A 625 -1.85 1.64 -21.73
N ALA A 626 -2.53 2.51 -20.98
CA ALA A 626 -2.22 3.94 -20.89
C ALA A 626 -0.76 4.25 -20.53
N VAL A 627 -0.07 3.32 -19.84
CA VAL A 627 1.37 3.40 -19.56
C VAL A 627 2.23 3.59 -20.83
N SER A 628 1.76 3.12 -21.99
CA SER A 628 2.49 3.20 -23.27
C SER A 628 2.29 4.54 -23.99
N VAL A 629 1.35 5.37 -23.53
CA VAL A 629 1.00 6.65 -24.17
C VAL A 629 1.88 7.77 -23.62
N ASN A 630 2.44 8.58 -24.51
CA ASN A 630 3.13 9.81 -24.11
C ASN A 630 2.09 10.93 -23.88
N TRP A 631 1.67 11.10 -22.62
CA TRP A 631 0.62 12.05 -22.22
C TRP A 631 1.06 13.52 -22.22
N GLY A 632 2.34 13.81 -22.45
CA GLY A 632 2.87 15.18 -22.41
C GLY A 632 4.18 15.31 -23.18
N PRO A 633 4.17 15.22 -24.52
CA PRO A 633 5.41 15.31 -25.31
C PRO A 633 6.12 16.66 -25.14
N GLN A 634 5.37 17.77 -25.10
CA GLN A 634 5.94 19.11 -24.92
C GLN A 634 6.51 19.30 -23.51
N GLU A 635 5.82 18.74 -22.51
CA GLU A 635 6.25 18.73 -21.11
C GLU A 635 7.53 17.92 -20.94
N LEU A 636 7.62 16.76 -21.59
CA LEU A 636 8.82 15.93 -21.59
C LEU A 636 9.99 16.67 -22.26
N ASP A 637 9.78 17.28 -23.42
CA ASP A 637 10.80 18.07 -24.13
C ASP A 637 11.32 19.24 -23.29
N LEU A 638 10.44 19.90 -22.52
CA LEU A 638 10.83 20.96 -21.58
C LEU A 638 11.71 20.40 -20.46
N LEU A 639 11.32 19.29 -19.85
CA LEU A 639 12.08 18.67 -18.76
C LEU A 639 13.44 18.13 -19.23
N LEU A 640 13.54 17.58 -20.44
CA LEU A 640 14.78 17.05 -20.99
C LEU A 640 15.86 18.12 -21.21
N LYS A 641 15.48 19.40 -21.32
CA LYS A 641 16.43 20.53 -21.36
C LYS A 641 17.05 20.82 -19.99
N TRP A 642 16.50 20.26 -18.91
CA TRP A 642 16.94 20.52 -17.55
C TRP A 642 17.79 19.37 -17.01
N GLY A 643 19.03 19.68 -16.62
CA GLY A 643 20.00 18.69 -16.14
C GLY A 643 19.51 17.89 -14.94
N GLU A 644 18.72 18.51 -14.05
CA GLU A 644 18.23 17.83 -12.85
C GLU A 644 17.22 16.73 -13.16
N PHE A 645 16.33 16.94 -14.14
CA PHE A 645 15.41 15.89 -14.57
C PHE A 645 16.12 14.79 -15.37
N ARG A 646 17.12 15.14 -16.20
CA ARG A 646 17.89 14.13 -16.94
C ARG A 646 18.54 13.09 -16.03
N LYS A 647 19.03 13.48 -14.85
CA LYS A 647 19.53 12.52 -13.84
C LYS A 647 18.49 11.48 -13.43
N ALA A 648 17.22 11.88 -13.35
CA ALA A 648 16.12 10.99 -13.01
C ALA A 648 15.65 10.13 -14.19
N TYR A 649 15.82 10.60 -15.43
CA TYR A 649 15.13 10.03 -16.59
C TYR A 649 16.03 9.26 -17.56
N ASP A 650 17.32 9.61 -17.62
CA ASP A 650 18.27 8.99 -18.52
C ASP A 650 18.84 7.68 -17.94
N LEU A 651 19.41 6.84 -18.80
CA LEU A 651 20.23 5.69 -18.39
C LEU A 651 21.68 6.11 -18.11
N THR A 652 22.45 5.23 -17.49
CA THR A 652 23.92 5.34 -17.46
C THR A 652 24.52 4.68 -18.71
N PRO A 653 25.78 4.99 -19.07
CA PRO A 653 26.48 4.30 -20.16
C PRO A 653 26.53 2.77 -19.98
N GLU A 654 26.74 2.29 -18.75
CA GLU A 654 26.82 0.87 -18.42
C GLU A 654 25.47 0.17 -18.65
N LEU A 655 24.38 0.80 -18.20
CA LEU A 655 23.04 0.28 -18.43
C LEU A 655 22.69 0.25 -19.91
N LYS A 656 23.04 1.29 -20.68
CA LYS A 656 22.84 1.29 -22.13
C LYS A 656 23.57 0.13 -22.82
N LYS A 657 24.83 -0.12 -22.44
CA LYS A 657 25.59 -1.25 -22.97
C LYS A 657 24.87 -2.57 -22.69
N LEU A 658 24.37 -2.74 -21.47
CA LEU A 658 23.60 -3.92 -21.08
C LEU A 658 22.27 -4.07 -21.86
N MET A 659 21.56 -2.97 -22.10
CA MET A 659 20.36 -2.97 -22.95
C MET A 659 20.68 -3.45 -24.37
N LEU A 660 21.80 -3.00 -24.94
CA LEU A 660 22.27 -3.45 -26.26
C LEU A 660 22.63 -4.95 -26.25
N GLU A 661 23.26 -5.46 -25.19
CA GLU A 661 23.51 -6.91 -25.02
C GLU A 661 22.22 -7.73 -24.96
N ALA A 662 21.16 -7.16 -24.37
CA ALA A 662 19.81 -7.71 -24.40
C ALA A 662 19.06 -7.46 -25.72
N SER A 663 19.70 -6.82 -26.71
CA SER A 663 19.16 -6.48 -28.03
C SER A 663 18.05 -5.43 -28.03
N LEU A 664 17.97 -4.59 -27.00
CA LEU A 664 17.04 -3.46 -26.93
C LEU A 664 17.56 -2.27 -27.74
N ALA A 665 16.63 -1.52 -28.33
CA ALA A 665 16.92 -0.21 -28.90
C ALA A 665 17.08 0.82 -27.77
N VAL A 666 18.17 1.58 -27.79
CA VAL A 666 18.53 2.56 -26.74
C VAL A 666 18.47 4.02 -27.23
N ASP A 667 18.01 4.23 -28.46
CA ASP A 667 17.87 5.57 -29.04
C ASP A 667 16.89 6.41 -28.22
N GLY A 668 17.32 7.61 -27.83
CA GLY A 668 16.51 8.54 -27.02
C GLY A 668 16.52 8.29 -25.51
N TYR A 669 17.33 7.36 -24.98
CA TYR A 669 17.43 7.10 -23.54
C TYR A 669 18.45 7.96 -22.79
N GLY A 670 19.28 8.75 -23.47
CA GLY A 670 20.27 9.62 -22.84
C GLY A 670 21.32 8.88 -21.99
N GLU A 671 22.36 9.56 -21.54
CA GLU A 671 23.48 8.95 -20.77
C GLU A 671 23.78 9.67 -19.46
N SER A 672 22.95 10.65 -19.10
CA SER A 672 23.14 11.46 -17.90
C SER A 672 22.42 10.90 -16.68
N GLY A 673 22.05 9.62 -16.70
CA GLY A 673 21.37 8.94 -15.61
C GLY A 673 22.25 8.80 -14.37
N LEU A 674 21.60 8.61 -13.22
CA LEU A 674 22.26 8.52 -11.92
C LEU A 674 23.05 7.20 -11.78
N ARG A 675 24.36 7.28 -11.53
CA ARG A 675 25.21 6.10 -11.25
C ARG A 675 25.04 5.62 -9.82
N VAL A 676 25.41 4.37 -9.55
CA VAL A 676 25.18 3.70 -8.24
C VAL A 676 25.85 4.48 -7.10
N GLU A 677 27.06 4.98 -7.31
CA GLU A 677 27.82 5.80 -6.37
C GLU A 677 27.17 7.17 -6.08
N GLU A 678 26.29 7.65 -6.96
CA GLU A 678 25.57 8.92 -6.82
C GLU A 678 24.21 8.76 -6.10
N TRP A 679 23.74 7.53 -5.85
CA TRP A 679 22.45 7.28 -5.19
C TRP A 679 22.41 7.89 -3.79
N ALA A 680 23.53 7.87 -3.08
CA ALA A 680 23.62 8.34 -1.70
C ALA A 680 23.36 9.84 -1.56
N THR A 681 23.74 10.61 -2.58
CA THR A 681 23.70 12.08 -2.58
C THR A 681 22.55 12.65 -3.40
N PHE A 682 21.76 11.81 -4.06
CA PHE A 682 20.63 12.28 -4.86
C PHE A 682 19.56 12.93 -3.98
N GLY A 683 19.22 14.17 -4.29
CA GLY A 683 18.36 15.03 -3.45
C GLY A 683 17.05 14.39 -2.96
N PRO A 684 16.19 13.78 -3.81
CA PRO A 684 14.95 13.17 -3.34
C PRO A 684 15.19 11.96 -2.42
N ARG A 685 16.28 11.21 -2.64
CA ARG A 685 16.72 10.11 -1.77
C ARG A 685 17.16 10.62 -0.41
N VAL A 686 18.02 11.64 -0.35
CA VAL A 686 18.52 12.23 0.91
C VAL A 686 17.34 12.71 1.77
N LYS A 687 16.44 13.49 1.18
CA LYS A 687 15.26 14.05 1.87
C LYS A 687 14.33 12.94 2.37
N THR A 688 14.10 11.91 1.56
CA THR A 688 13.22 10.78 1.91
C THR A 688 13.82 9.90 3.01
N MET A 689 15.08 9.50 2.88
CA MET A 689 15.76 8.68 3.88
C MET A 689 15.79 9.37 5.23
N ARG A 690 16.13 10.67 5.27
CA ARG A 690 16.11 11.43 6.53
C ARG A 690 14.74 11.39 7.21
N GLY A 691 13.68 11.67 6.46
CA GLY A 691 12.31 11.62 6.99
C GLY A 691 11.91 10.24 7.51
N PHE A 692 12.27 9.17 6.78
CA PHE A 692 11.98 7.80 7.20
C PHE A 692 12.77 7.37 8.43
N THR A 693 14.05 7.70 8.50
CA THR A 693 14.91 7.41 9.66
C THR A 693 14.42 8.15 10.91
N GLU A 694 14.10 9.44 10.81
CA GLU A 694 13.58 10.19 11.97
C GLU A 694 12.24 9.64 12.48
N ALA A 695 11.34 9.24 11.57
CA ALA A 695 10.08 8.64 11.95
C ALA A 695 10.25 7.25 12.59
N TYR A 696 11.13 6.43 12.01
CA TYR A 696 11.47 5.11 12.56
C TYR A 696 12.04 5.24 13.98
N ASN A 697 13.00 6.13 14.20
CA ASN A 697 13.60 6.33 15.53
C ASN A 697 12.56 6.80 16.56
N LYS A 698 11.65 7.71 16.18
CA LYS A 698 10.53 8.12 17.06
C LYS A 698 9.61 6.95 17.42
N PHE A 699 9.33 6.06 16.47
CA PHE A 699 8.51 4.87 16.72
C PHE A 699 9.24 3.85 17.61
N ARG A 700 10.52 3.62 17.34
CA ARG A 700 11.40 2.77 18.14
C ARG A 700 11.44 3.20 19.59
N ASP A 701 11.60 4.50 19.85
CA ASP A 701 11.65 5.03 21.21
C ASP A 701 10.31 4.86 21.95
N ARG A 702 9.17 4.90 21.23
CA ARG A 702 7.85 4.57 21.81
C ARG A 702 7.72 3.09 22.16
N CYS A 703 8.19 2.20 21.29
CA CYS A 703 8.19 0.76 21.55
C CYS A 703 9.05 0.43 22.78
N LEU A 704 10.24 1.04 22.85
CA LEU A 704 11.13 0.94 24.01
C LEU A 704 10.45 1.43 25.29
N LYS A 705 9.80 2.59 25.25
CA LYS A 705 9.05 3.12 26.41
C LYS A 705 7.92 2.18 26.86
N ALA A 706 7.18 1.62 25.92
CA ALA A 706 6.10 0.67 26.22
C ALA A 706 6.64 -0.63 26.82
N ALA A 707 7.76 -1.15 26.34
CA ALA A 707 8.41 -2.33 26.91
C ALA A 707 8.98 -2.06 28.32
N LYS A 708 9.61 -0.90 28.56
CA LYS A 708 10.10 -0.49 29.89
C LYS A 708 9.01 -0.44 30.96
N SER A 709 7.80 -0.02 30.60
CA SER A 709 6.68 -0.03 31.55
C SER A 709 6.32 -1.42 32.05
N LEU A 710 6.68 -2.49 31.33
CA LEU A 710 6.43 -3.87 31.77
C LEU A 710 7.44 -4.35 32.80
N VAL A 711 8.67 -3.84 32.77
CA VAL A 711 9.72 -4.18 33.75
C VAL A 711 9.42 -3.51 35.08
N ASN A 712 9.10 -2.21 35.05
CA ASN A 712 8.81 -1.43 36.25
C ASN A 712 7.54 -1.87 37.01
N HIS A 713 6.66 -2.64 36.38
CA HIS A 713 5.46 -3.22 37.01
C HIS A 713 5.68 -4.65 37.55
N VAL A 714 6.85 -5.25 37.34
CA VAL A 714 7.20 -6.57 37.90
C VAL A 714 7.98 -6.43 39.22
N ASP A 715 8.58 -5.26 39.46
CA ASP A 715 9.30 -4.92 40.70
C ASP A 715 8.44 -4.12 41.73
N SER A 716 7.14 -3.98 41.47
CA SER A 716 6.11 -3.39 42.37
C SER A 716 5.04 -4.42 42.67
#